data_AF-A0A7W9BVI9-F1
#
_entry.id   AF-A0A7W9BVI9-F1
#
_cell.length_a   1.000
_cell.length_b   1.000
_cell.length_c   1.000
_cell.angle_alpha   90.00
_cell.angle_beta   90.00
_cell.angle_gamma   90.00
#
_symmetry.space_group_name_H-M   'P 1'
#
loop_
_entity.id
_entity.type
_entity.pdbx_description
1 polymer ?
#
loop_
_entity_poly.entity_id
_entity_poly.type
_entity_poly.pdbx_seq_one_letter_code
_entity_poly.pdbx_strand_id
1 'polypeptide(L)'
;MADYDKPRESGCPMSPQGGGEVKARSLLGRTNKDWWPDALPIDMLHQHGVSPDPMGDEYDYAEAFQALDYAALKADLTALMTDSKSWWPADYGHYGPFMIRMAWHAAGTYRVTDGRGGSSSGQQRFEPLNSWPDNGNLDKARRLLWPLKQKYGKNISWADLFILAGNVAIESMGGPVFGFAGGRKDVFASEGDTFWGAEEIWVNEGAQTRLSEDMPELEGPLAAIQMGLIYVNPEGPGGDPDPLGSARDMKATFQRMAMNSEETVALTAGGHAFGKSHGAKSAPHFKSPSSEAVHAQGLGWLTDSEEIGLGHITTSGIEGAWSNNPTKWTGDYLRLLFKYDYELTESPAGAKQWQPVNPAPEDMAPDARDPNKRVPTMMTTADMALKMDPEFREIALRFRDDQSVLDDAFARAWFKLTHRDMGPKIRYLGPEVPEETLIWQDPVPEGVQPSDADIAAFKDAVLASGLTIGQLVKTAWASASSYRRSDHRGGANGARIALAPQKDWPVNEPEQLGQVLAKLNELRGDMSLADAIVLAGSAAVEKAARDAGHDVAVPFMGGRGDATQEWTEVESFAWMEPQADGFRNYLKTRHPVKTEELLLDKASLLGLSAPEMTVLVGGLRVLGANFGDAPEGVLTDRKGQLTNDFFVNLLDNETFWDLVDTSSDEEFIGYDRGGRHEKWRATRTDLIFGSNSQLRATAEVYAENGHEGKFVRDFIRAWVKVMNADRFDITNKPISSNQAT
;
A
#
# COMPACT_ATOMS: atom_id res chain seq x y z
N MET A 1 -6.03 36.63 39.28
CA MET A 1 -5.23 37.87 39.18
C MET A 1 -3.80 37.45 38.90
N ALA A 2 -3.40 37.55 37.63
CA ALA A 2 -2.04 37.38 37.18
C ALA A 2 -1.69 38.66 36.41
N ASP A 3 -0.56 39.27 36.76
CA ASP A 3 -0.13 40.62 36.40
C ASP A 3 -0.21 40.91 34.90
N TYR A 4 -1.03 41.90 34.56
CA TYR A 4 -0.95 42.71 33.37
C TYR A 4 -0.20 44.00 33.75
N ASP A 5 1.06 44.15 33.32
CA ASP A 5 1.59 45.38 32.71
C ASP A 5 3.12 45.37 32.58
N LYS A 6 3.62 45.39 31.34
CA LYS A 6 4.73 46.26 30.96
C LYS A 6 4.46 46.83 29.55
N PRO A 7 4.81 48.10 29.28
CA PRO A 7 4.43 48.77 28.04
C PRO A 7 5.23 48.23 26.85
N ARG A 8 4.56 48.04 25.70
CA ARG A 8 5.22 47.83 24.40
C ARG A 8 5.85 49.15 23.97
N GLU A 9 7.18 49.19 23.91
CA GLU A 9 7.88 50.22 23.14
C GLU A 9 7.52 50.07 21.66
N SER A 10 7.02 51.15 21.08
CA SER A 10 6.75 51.29 19.65
C SER A 10 8.06 51.36 18.88
N GLY A 11 8.54 50.20 18.43
CA GLY A 11 9.67 50.09 17.49
C GLY A 11 9.24 49.36 16.22
N CYS A 12 9.52 49.94 15.05
CA CYS A 12 9.28 49.32 13.75
C CYS A 12 10.08 48.00 13.65
N PRO A 13 9.48 46.86 13.25
CA PRO A 13 10.10 45.53 13.36
C PRO A 13 11.22 45.24 12.34
N MET A 14 11.67 46.25 11.59
CA MET A 14 12.62 46.14 10.49
C MET A 14 13.76 47.16 10.63
N SER A 15 14.40 47.23 11.81
CA SER A 15 15.63 48.02 11.99
C SER A 15 16.87 47.11 12.00
N PRO A 16 17.97 47.46 11.32
CA PRO A 16 19.21 46.65 11.26
C PRO A 16 19.99 46.56 12.58
N GLN A 17 19.47 47.12 13.68
CA GLN A 17 20.21 47.27 14.95
C GLN A 17 19.55 46.57 16.15
N GLY A 18 18.52 45.74 15.95
CA GLY A 18 17.91 44.90 16.98
C GLY A 18 18.26 43.42 16.79
N GLY A 19 19.35 42.96 17.41
CA GLY A 19 19.88 41.59 17.29
C GLY A 19 19.05 40.51 17.99
N GLY A 20 17.86 40.20 17.47
CA GLY A 20 17.19 38.93 17.68
C GLY A 20 17.00 38.25 16.33
N GLU A 21 17.48 37.02 16.17
CA GLU A 21 17.14 36.20 15.00
C GLU A 21 15.62 36.17 14.85
N VAL A 22 15.10 36.79 13.79
CA VAL A 22 13.71 36.61 13.39
C VAL A 22 13.60 35.16 12.93
N LYS A 23 13.24 34.26 13.86
CA LYS A 23 12.94 32.87 13.51
C LYS A 23 11.84 32.89 12.47
N ALA A 24 12.15 32.39 11.27
CA ALA A 24 11.15 32.20 10.23
C ALA A 24 10.03 31.31 10.78
N ARG A 25 8.79 31.81 10.76
CA ARG A 25 7.61 31.02 11.11
C ARG A 25 7.08 30.31 9.85
N SER A 26 6.41 29.17 10.03
CA SER A 26 5.69 28.53 8.93
C SER A 26 4.56 29.43 8.41
N LEU A 27 4.19 29.24 7.14
CA LEU A 27 3.12 30.00 6.48
C LEU A 27 1.78 29.86 7.24
N LEU A 28 1.40 28.60 7.51
CA LEU A 28 0.11 28.23 8.08
C LEU A 28 0.07 28.31 9.62
N GLY A 29 1.21 28.32 10.31
CA GLY A 29 1.23 28.18 11.77
C GLY A 29 0.66 26.82 12.19
N ARG A 30 -0.25 26.81 13.17
CA ARG A 30 -0.99 25.62 13.60
C ARG A 30 -2.13 25.30 12.63
N THR A 31 -2.35 24.02 12.37
CA THR A 31 -3.42 23.44 11.55
C THR A 31 -4.59 22.95 12.40
N ASN A 32 -5.71 22.55 11.78
CA ASN A 32 -6.87 22.01 12.51
C ASN A 32 -6.50 20.78 13.35
N LYS A 33 -5.61 19.91 12.84
CA LYS A 33 -5.17 18.70 13.56
C LYS A 33 -4.40 19.03 14.85
N ASP A 34 -3.75 20.20 14.92
CA ASP A 34 -3.08 20.66 16.14
C ASP A 34 -4.07 21.11 17.23
N TRP A 35 -5.29 21.50 16.87
CA TRP A 35 -6.35 21.93 17.80
C TRP A 35 -7.31 20.79 18.14
N TRP A 36 -7.59 19.93 17.16
CA TRP A 36 -8.48 18.77 17.26
C TRP A 36 -7.74 17.53 16.77
N PRO A 37 -6.87 16.91 17.60
CA PRO A 37 -6.08 15.75 17.20
C PRO A 37 -6.92 14.55 16.76
N ASP A 38 -8.11 14.39 17.35
CA ASP A 38 -9.07 13.33 17.06
C ASP A 38 -10.02 13.65 15.89
N ALA A 39 -9.74 14.72 15.13
CA ALA A 39 -10.54 15.09 13.97
C ALA A 39 -10.38 14.04 12.85
N LEU A 40 -11.51 13.59 12.32
CA LEU A 40 -11.57 12.62 11.22
C LEU A 40 -10.72 13.09 10.02
N PRO A 41 -9.78 12.26 9.51
CA PRO A 41 -8.82 12.67 8.47
C PRO A 41 -9.43 12.62 7.06
N ILE A 42 -10.51 13.38 6.83
CA ILE A 42 -11.24 13.43 5.54
C ILE A 42 -10.32 13.71 4.34
N ASP A 43 -9.22 14.44 4.55
CA ASP A 43 -8.28 14.83 3.51
C ASP A 43 -7.63 13.62 2.80
N MET A 44 -7.67 12.41 3.39
CA MET A 44 -7.25 11.18 2.70
C MET A 44 -8.13 10.83 1.50
N LEU A 45 -9.40 11.27 1.51
CA LEU A 45 -10.36 11.13 0.42
C LEU A 45 -10.30 12.39 -0.46
N HIS A 46 -9.14 12.65 -1.09
CA HIS A 46 -8.91 13.80 -1.96
C HIS A 46 -10.05 14.02 -2.99
N GLN A 47 -10.18 15.24 -3.52
CA GLN A 47 -11.11 15.54 -4.62
C GLN A 47 -10.84 14.59 -5.79
N HIS A 48 -11.82 13.74 -6.11
CA HIS A 48 -11.75 12.67 -7.13
C HIS A 48 -10.76 11.53 -6.87
N GLY A 49 -10.14 11.46 -5.69
CA GLY A 49 -9.17 10.40 -5.36
C GLY A 49 -7.87 10.47 -6.17
N VAL A 50 -7.57 11.62 -6.81
CA VAL A 50 -6.41 11.81 -7.70
C VAL A 50 -5.35 12.67 -7.01
N SER A 51 -4.11 12.18 -7.01
CA SER A 51 -2.92 12.98 -6.67
C SER A 51 -2.80 14.14 -7.67
N PRO A 52 -2.34 15.35 -7.28
CA PRO A 52 -2.14 16.44 -8.24
C PRO A 52 -1.23 16.02 -9.41
N ASP A 53 -1.82 15.69 -10.56
CA ASP A 53 -1.10 15.07 -11.69
C ASP A 53 -0.78 16.10 -12.78
N PRO A 54 0.50 16.45 -13.02
CA PRO A 54 0.90 17.38 -14.07
C PRO A 54 0.81 16.79 -15.49
N MET A 55 0.54 15.49 -15.63
CA MET A 55 0.43 14.84 -16.95
C MET A 55 -0.93 15.07 -17.62
N GLY A 56 -1.96 15.39 -16.82
CA GLY A 56 -3.33 15.65 -17.27
C GLY A 56 -4.16 14.38 -17.51
N ASP A 57 -5.49 14.55 -17.57
CA ASP A 57 -6.47 13.44 -17.62
C ASP A 57 -6.40 12.60 -18.92
N GLU A 58 -5.85 13.16 -20.00
CA GLU A 58 -5.70 12.46 -21.29
C GLU A 58 -4.45 11.57 -21.36
N TYR A 59 -3.57 11.62 -20.35
CA TYR A 59 -2.33 10.85 -20.35
C TYR A 59 -2.54 9.39 -19.95
N ASP A 60 -2.32 8.49 -20.90
CA ASP A 60 -2.26 7.04 -20.68
C ASP A 60 -0.80 6.57 -20.54
N TYR A 61 -0.47 6.06 -19.35
CA TYR A 61 0.88 5.56 -19.08
C TYR A 61 1.16 4.23 -19.79
N ALA A 62 0.17 3.36 -19.95
CA ALA A 62 0.36 2.08 -20.61
C ALA A 62 0.72 2.28 -22.09
N GLU A 63 0.03 3.20 -22.77
CA GLU A 63 0.37 3.59 -24.15
C GLU A 63 1.78 4.23 -24.22
N ALA A 64 2.08 5.15 -23.30
CA ALA A 64 3.39 5.80 -23.26
C ALA A 64 4.54 4.81 -23.02
N PHE A 65 4.36 3.83 -22.13
CA PHE A 65 5.33 2.78 -21.87
C PHE A 65 5.53 1.85 -23.06
N GLN A 66 4.46 1.50 -23.78
CA GLN A 66 4.57 0.69 -25.01
C GLN A 66 5.37 1.40 -26.11
N ALA A 67 5.39 2.74 -26.11
CA ALA A 67 6.20 3.55 -27.02
C ALA A 67 7.66 3.74 -26.55
N LEU A 68 8.06 3.17 -25.41
CA LEU A 68 9.43 3.23 -24.89
C LEU A 68 10.38 2.40 -25.74
N ASP A 69 11.55 2.95 -26.08
CA ASP A 69 12.68 2.14 -26.54
C ASP A 69 13.30 1.41 -25.34
N TYR A 70 12.67 0.29 -24.97
CA TYR A 70 13.01 -0.50 -23.79
C TYR A 70 14.44 -1.04 -23.85
N ALA A 71 14.89 -1.46 -25.03
CA ALA A 71 16.24 -1.98 -25.23
C ALA A 71 17.30 -0.89 -25.05
N ALA A 72 17.06 0.32 -25.58
CA ALA A 72 17.96 1.45 -25.36
C ALA A 72 17.99 1.87 -23.89
N LEU A 73 16.86 1.85 -23.18
CA LEU A 73 16.83 2.14 -21.75
C LEU A 73 17.64 1.12 -20.93
N LYS A 74 17.47 -0.19 -21.18
CA LYS A 74 18.29 -1.22 -20.50
C LYS A 74 19.78 -1.04 -20.81
N ALA A 75 20.15 -0.72 -22.06
CA ALA A 75 21.53 -0.47 -22.42
C ALA A 75 22.12 0.75 -21.68
N ASP A 76 21.37 1.84 -21.57
CA ASP A 76 21.79 3.02 -20.81
C ASP A 76 21.89 2.73 -19.30
N LEU A 77 20.97 1.93 -18.74
CA LEU A 77 21.03 1.50 -17.34
C LEU A 77 22.29 0.65 -17.09
N THR A 78 22.60 -0.30 -17.97
CA THR A 78 23.83 -1.11 -17.89
C THR A 78 25.07 -0.23 -17.96
N ALA A 79 25.09 0.76 -18.85
CA ALA A 79 26.20 1.71 -18.94
C ALA A 79 26.33 2.55 -17.66
N LEU A 80 25.21 3.04 -17.10
CA LEU A 80 25.19 3.79 -15.86
C LEU A 80 25.84 3.01 -14.71
N MET A 81 25.70 1.68 -14.66
CA MET A 81 26.26 0.88 -13.57
C MET A 81 27.76 1.09 -13.38
N THR A 82 28.51 1.42 -14.43
CA THR A 82 29.97 1.64 -14.36
C THR A 82 30.39 3.09 -14.64
N ASP A 83 29.45 4.00 -14.86
CA ASP A 83 29.69 5.43 -15.10
C ASP A 83 29.77 6.23 -13.79
N SER A 84 30.82 5.94 -13.02
CA SER A 84 31.07 6.53 -11.70
C SER A 84 31.14 8.05 -11.72
N LYS A 85 30.41 8.71 -10.81
CA LYS A 85 30.36 10.17 -10.66
C LYS A 85 31.18 10.64 -9.48
N SER A 86 31.94 11.72 -9.65
CA SER A 86 32.80 12.26 -8.59
C SER A 86 32.05 12.72 -7.34
N TRP A 87 30.82 13.20 -7.49
CA TRP A 87 29.98 13.64 -6.36
C TRP A 87 29.38 12.46 -5.57
N TRP A 88 29.40 11.24 -6.12
CA TRP A 88 29.00 10.03 -5.42
C TRP A 88 29.67 8.80 -6.04
N PRO A 89 30.97 8.56 -5.83
CA PRO A 89 31.70 7.56 -6.60
C PRO A 89 31.21 6.14 -6.34
N ALA A 90 31.10 5.33 -7.39
CA ALA A 90 30.64 3.94 -7.31
C ALA A 90 31.61 3.06 -6.53
N ASP A 91 31.11 2.29 -5.56
CA ASP A 91 31.92 1.28 -4.87
C ASP A 91 32.34 0.20 -5.84
N TYR A 92 33.60 -0.23 -5.76
CA TYR A 92 34.17 -1.23 -6.66
C TYR A 92 34.07 -0.86 -8.15
N GLY A 93 33.83 0.43 -8.45
CA GLY A 93 33.54 0.91 -9.80
C GLY A 93 32.17 0.51 -10.35
N HIS A 94 31.23 0.07 -9.50
CA HIS A 94 29.93 -0.43 -9.94
C HIS A 94 28.76 0.00 -9.02
N TYR A 95 27.75 0.69 -9.55
CA TYR A 95 26.54 1.12 -8.80
C TYR A 95 25.50 0.02 -8.62
N GLY A 96 25.67 -1.15 -9.25
CA GLY A 96 24.70 -2.24 -9.21
C GLY A 96 24.13 -2.55 -7.81
N PRO A 97 24.96 -2.82 -6.79
CA PRO A 97 24.44 -3.11 -5.45
C PRO A 97 23.62 -1.96 -4.84
N PHE A 98 23.97 -0.71 -5.17
CA PHE A 98 23.23 0.46 -4.71
C PHE A 98 21.86 0.59 -5.37
N MET A 99 21.75 0.24 -6.66
CA MET A 99 20.47 0.19 -7.38
C MET A 99 19.60 -0.98 -6.92
N ILE A 100 20.19 -2.13 -6.58
CA ILE A 100 19.48 -3.26 -5.97
C ILE A 100 18.86 -2.83 -4.64
N ARG A 101 19.64 -2.20 -3.75
CA ARG A 101 19.11 -1.66 -2.48
C ARG A 101 17.99 -0.66 -2.74
N MET A 102 18.14 0.26 -3.69
CA MET A 102 17.09 1.24 -3.99
C MET A 102 15.78 0.54 -4.42
N ALA A 103 15.84 -0.44 -5.31
CA ALA A 103 14.68 -1.21 -5.76
C ALA A 103 14.07 -2.06 -4.64
N TRP A 104 14.91 -2.73 -3.82
CA TRP A 104 14.51 -3.47 -2.63
C TRP A 104 13.72 -2.57 -1.67
N HIS A 105 14.26 -1.39 -1.33
CA HIS A 105 13.60 -0.45 -0.41
C HIS A 105 12.35 0.20 -1.01
N ALA A 106 12.29 0.37 -2.34
CA ALA A 106 11.11 0.88 -3.00
C ALA A 106 9.95 -0.13 -2.89
N ALA A 107 10.21 -1.41 -3.14
CA ALA A 107 9.20 -2.46 -3.04
C ALA A 107 8.95 -2.96 -1.61
N GLY A 108 9.94 -2.81 -0.73
CA GLY A 108 10.01 -3.44 0.59
C GLY A 108 9.10 -2.85 1.66
N THR A 109 8.32 -1.81 1.36
CA THR A 109 7.41 -1.19 2.34
C THR A 109 5.99 -1.79 2.34
N TYR A 110 5.71 -2.70 1.40
CA TYR A 110 4.39 -3.32 1.19
C TYR A 110 3.91 -4.13 2.41
N ARG A 111 2.60 -4.07 2.71
CA ARG A 111 1.97 -4.93 3.74
C ARG A 111 0.73 -5.65 3.21
N VAL A 112 0.58 -6.94 3.56
CA VAL A 112 -0.52 -7.78 3.07
C VAL A 112 -1.91 -7.38 3.59
N THR A 113 -1.96 -6.77 4.78
CA THR A 113 -3.17 -6.41 5.52
C THR A 113 -3.99 -5.34 4.82
N ASP A 114 -3.35 -4.26 4.38
CA ASP A 114 -3.99 -3.13 3.68
C ASP A 114 -3.52 -2.96 2.23
N GLY A 115 -2.53 -3.75 1.79
CA GLY A 115 -1.94 -3.66 0.45
C GLY A 115 -1.14 -2.39 0.22
N ARG A 116 -0.93 -1.54 1.24
CA ARG A 116 -0.24 -0.25 1.12
C ARG A 116 1.27 -0.41 1.21
N GLY A 117 1.98 0.65 0.82
CA GLY A 117 3.42 0.61 0.57
C GLY A 117 3.72 -0.11 -0.74
N GLY A 118 4.99 -0.44 -0.95
CA GLY A 118 5.45 -1.09 -2.16
C GLY A 118 5.92 -0.13 -3.26
N SER A 119 6.12 -0.70 -4.44
CA SER A 119 6.73 -0.09 -5.62
C SER A 119 5.75 0.62 -6.56
N SER A 120 4.44 0.37 -6.45
CA SER A 120 3.44 0.74 -7.47
C SER A 120 3.29 2.24 -7.79
N SER A 121 3.70 3.13 -6.89
CA SER A 121 3.51 4.59 -7.03
C SER A 121 4.81 5.41 -7.03
N GLY A 122 5.98 4.78 -6.78
CA GLY A 122 7.27 5.47 -6.75
C GLY A 122 7.47 6.36 -5.51
N GLN A 123 6.83 6.00 -4.39
CA GLN A 123 6.72 6.81 -3.17
C GLN A 123 8.02 7.05 -2.42
N GLN A 124 9.07 6.29 -2.70
CA GLN A 124 10.41 6.55 -2.17
C GLN A 124 10.94 7.96 -2.54
N ARG A 125 10.29 8.67 -3.47
CA ARG A 125 10.57 10.07 -3.81
C ARG A 125 10.03 11.09 -2.81
N PHE A 126 9.01 10.74 -2.04
CA PHE A 126 8.26 11.65 -1.20
C PHE A 126 8.37 11.32 0.29
N GLU A 127 7.98 12.26 1.13
CA GLU A 127 7.89 12.07 2.57
C GLU A 127 6.79 11.04 2.93
N PRO A 128 6.98 10.25 4.00
CA PRO A 128 8.17 10.21 4.86
C PRO A 128 9.30 9.34 4.29
N LEU A 129 9.02 8.51 3.26
CA LEU A 129 9.94 7.47 2.80
C LEU A 129 11.26 8.02 2.26
N ASN A 130 11.27 9.18 1.60
CA ASN A 130 12.50 9.80 1.10
C ASN A 130 13.50 10.15 2.22
N SER A 131 13.06 10.15 3.48
CA SER A 131 13.75 10.64 4.67
C SER A 131 13.81 9.63 5.82
N TRP A 132 13.26 8.43 5.64
CA TRP A 132 13.45 7.33 6.60
C TRP A 132 14.94 7.03 6.78
N PRO A 133 15.41 6.77 8.03
CA PRO A 133 16.81 6.42 8.29
C PRO A 133 17.31 5.26 7.42
N ASP A 134 16.47 4.23 7.24
CA ASP A 134 16.83 3.05 6.45
C ASP A 134 16.90 3.35 4.94
N ASN A 135 16.34 4.47 4.48
CA ASN A 135 16.51 4.98 3.11
C ASN A 135 17.70 5.93 2.97
N GLY A 136 18.58 6.00 3.97
CA GLY A 136 19.80 6.79 3.97
C GLY A 136 20.57 6.66 2.66
N ASN A 137 20.95 7.82 2.10
CA ASN A 137 21.65 7.99 0.82
C ASN A 137 20.91 7.52 -0.45
N LEU A 138 19.71 6.92 -0.38
CA LEU A 138 18.97 6.53 -1.60
C LEU A 138 18.50 7.74 -2.43
N ASP A 139 18.50 8.94 -1.87
CA ASP A 139 18.38 10.20 -2.62
C ASP A 139 19.49 10.34 -3.68
N LYS A 140 20.71 9.85 -3.41
CA LYS A 140 21.81 9.81 -4.39
C LYS A 140 21.55 8.76 -5.48
N ALA A 141 21.04 7.58 -5.14
CA ALA A 141 20.68 6.53 -6.11
C ALA A 141 19.63 7.06 -7.11
N ARG A 142 18.55 7.67 -6.61
CA ARG A 142 17.51 8.29 -7.44
C ARG A 142 18.08 9.43 -8.30
N ARG A 143 19.00 10.23 -7.76
CA ARG A 143 19.67 11.32 -8.50
C ARG A 143 20.53 10.80 -9.65
N LEU A 144 21.20 9.65 -9.51
CA LEU A 144 21.97 9.01 -10.58
C LEU A 144 21.09 8.59 -11.77
N LEU A 145 19.83 8.25 -11.52
CA LEU A 145 18.85 7.86 -12.55
C LEU A 145 18.18 9.05 -13.26
N TRP A 146 18.31 10.27 -12.74
CA TRP A 146 17.67 11.46 -13.30
C TRP A 146 17.98 11.68 -14.80
N PRO A 147 19.24 11.59 -15.29
CA PRO A 147 19.52 11.77 -16.71
C PRO A 147 18.76 10.79 -17.61
N LEU A 148 18.52 9.56 -17.15
CA LEU A 148 17.74 8.56 -17.89
C LEU A 148 16.25 8.90 -17.84
N LYS A 149 15.71 9.24 -16.66
CA LYS A 149 14.31 9.73 -16.56
C LYS A 149 14.08 10.95 -17.46
N GLN A 150 15.05 11.87 -17.53
CA GLN A 150 15.00 13.04 -18.39
C GLN A 150 15.01 12.65 -19.88
N LYS A 151 15.87 11.71 -20.28
CA LYS A 151 15.99 11.22 -21.66
C LYS A 151 14.73 10.53 -22.16
N TYR A 152 14.14 9.64 -21.35
CA TYR A 152 12.98 8.83 -21.74
C TYR A 152 11.62 9.47 -21.37
N GLY A 153 11.65 10.51 -20.54
CA GLY A 153 10.51 11.39 -20.30
C GLY A 153 9.28 10.66 -19.79
N LYS A 154 8.14 10.88 -20.45
CA LYS A 154 6.85 10.29 -20.07
C LYS A 154 6.80 8.77 -20.27
N ASN A 155 7.61 8.21 -21.18
CA ASN A 155 7.51 6.79 -21.55
C ASN A 155 8.04 5.83 -20.47
N ILE A 156 8.60 6.33 -19.37
CA ILE A 156 8.98 5.53 -18.21
C ILE A 156 8.68 6.33 -16.93
N SER A 157 7.92 5.75 -16.00
CA SER A 157 7.68 6.34 -14.69
C SER A 157 8.90 6.18 -13.78
N TRP A 158 8.99 6.96 -12.70
CA TRP A 158 9.98 6.72 -11.67
C TRP A 158 9.76 5.37 -10.97
N ALA A 159 8.50 5.01 -10.73
CA ALA A 159 8.13 3.72 -10.15
C ALA A 159 8.73 2.54 -10.93
N ASP A 160 8.52 2.49 -12.25
CA ASP A 160 9.10 1.44 -13.10
C ASP A 160 10.62 1.57 -13.23
N LEU A 161 11.15 2.80 -13.34
CA LEU A 161 12.58 3.02 -13.48
C LEU A 161 13.38 2.54 -12.26
N PHE A 162 12.83 2.67 -11.04
CA PHE A 162 13.52 2.18 -9.84
C PHE A 162 13.68 0.66 -9.86
N ILE A 163 12.59 -0.05 -10.19
CA ILE A 163 12.61 -1.51 -10.24
C ILE A 163 13.46 -2.01 -11.40
N LEU A 164 13.33 -1.42 -12.59
CA LEU A 164 14.12 -1.81 -13.75
C LEU A 164 15.62 -1.59 -13.51
N ALA A 165 16.02 -0.50 -12.83
CA ALA A 165 17.41 -0.27 -12.46
C ALA A 165 17.95 -1.37 -11.52
N GLY A 166 17.14 -1.86 -10.58
CA GLY A 166 17.49 -3.00 -9.73
C GLY A 166 17.64 -4.30 -10.52
N ASN A 167 16.71 -4.60 -11.44
CA ASN A 167 16.81 -5.77 -12.33
C ASN A 167 18.07 -5.72 -13.19
N VAL A 168 18.31 -4.61 -13.90
CA VAL A 168 19.49 -4.44 -14.76
C VAL A 168 20.79 -4.52 -13.95
N ALA A 169 20.77 -4.04 -12.70
CA ALA A 169 21.91 -4.18 -11.80
C ALA A 169 22.24 -5.65 -11.50
N ILE A 170 21.24 -6.47 -11.17
CA ILE A 170 21.40 -7.92 -10.95
C ILE A 170 21.96 -8.58 -12.22
N GLU A 171 21.34 -8.35 -13.37
CA GLU A 171 21.78 -8.89 -14.67
C GLU A 171 23.23 -8.51 -15.01
N SER A 172 23.59 -7.23 -14.84
CA SER A 172 24.93 -6.71 -15.16
C SER A 172 26.05 -7.32 -14.31
N MET A 173 25.72 -7.84 -13.12
CA MET A 173 26.64 -8.54 -12.22
C MET A 173 26.55 -10.07 -12.34
N GLY A 174 25.79 -10.57 -13.34
CA GLY A 174 25.64 -12.00 -13.65
C GLY A 174 24.62 -12.74 -12.80
N GLY A 175 23.76 -12.03 -12.05
CA GLY A 175 22.71 -12.63 -11.24
C GLY A 175 21.45 -12.97 -12.05
N PRO A 176 20.61 -13.88 -11.54
CA PRO A 176 19.41 -14.32 -12.23
C PRO A 176 18.25 -13.34 -12.00
N VAL A 177 17.43 -13.13 -13.03
CA VAL A 177 16.15 -12.45 -12.94
C VAL A 177 15.09 -13.30 -13.61
N PHE A 178 13.88 -13.35 -13.04
CA PHE A 178 12.78 -14.11 -13.63
C PHE A 178 12.13 -13.37 -14.81
N GLY A 179 12.21 -12.03 -14.80
CA GLY A 179 11.67 -11.13 -15.80
C GLY A 179 11.40 -9.75 -15.22
N PHE A 180 10.71 -8.90 -15.97
CA PHE A 180 10.29 -7.56 -15.57
C PHE A 180 8.96 -7.18 -16.23
N ALA A 181 8.10 -6.49 -15.49
CA ALA A 181 6.95 -5.80 -16.02
C ALA A 181 6.92 -4.32 -15.60
N GLY A 182 6.69 -3.45 -16.57
CA GLY A 182 6.27 -2.07 -16.34
C GLY A 182 4.75 -1.95 -16.19
N GLY A 183 4.27 -0.73 -15.96
CA GLY A 183 2.84 -0.43 -15.78
C GLY A 183 2.52 0.38 -14.52
N ARG A 184 3.52 0.71 -13.70
CA ARG A 184 3.35 1.52 -12.48
C ARG A 184 3.27 3.01 -12.83
N LYS A 185 2.10 3.63 -12.70
CA LYS A 185 1.93 5.08 -12.94
C LYS A 185 2.50 5.87 -11.75
N ASP A 186 3.27 6.92 -12.04
CA ASP A 186 3.78 7.82 -11.00
C ASP A 186 2.65 8.58 -10.29
N VAL A 187 2.85 8.82 -8.99
CA VAL A 187 2.11 9.84 -8.22
C VAL A 187 2.99 11.07 -7.96
N PHE A 188 2.34 12.13 -7.47
CA PHE A 188 2.93 13.48 -7.36
C PHE A 188 2.79 14.11 -5.98
N ALA A 189 2.38 13.34 -4.98
CA ALA A 189 2.30 13.75 -3.58
C ALA A 189 2.53 12.54 -2.67
N SER A 190 2.97 12.80 -1.44
CA SER A 190 3.00 11.81 -0.36
C SER A 190 1.62 11.16 -0.16
N GLU A 191 1.60 9.86 0.05
CA GLU A 191 0.39 9.12 0.41
C GLU A 191 0.12 9.35 1.91
N GLY A 192 -0.84 10.24 2.20
CA GLY A 192 -1.25 10.57 3.56
C GLY A 192 -2.15 9.52 4.22
N ASP A 193 -2.40 8.39 3.57
CA ASP A 193 -3.36 7.36 3.98
C ASP A 193 -2.69 6.06 4.49
N THR A 194 -1.37 6.06 4.70
CA THR A 194 -0.65 4.89 5.23
C THR A 194 -0.31 5.03 6.72
N PHE A 195 -0.76 4.09 7.54
CA PHE A 195 -0.39 3.99 8.95
C PHE A 195 0.96 3.28 9.12
N TRP A 196 2.02 4.08 9.20
CA TRP A 196 3.40 3.58 9.43
C TRP A 196 3.70 3.21 10.89
N GLY A 197 2.84 3.64 11.82
CA GLY A 197 2.98 3.47 13.28
C GLY A 197 2.64 4.76 14.02
N ALA A 198 2.48 4.68 15.34
CA ALA A 198 2.10 5.81 16.20
C ALA A 198 3.30 6.51 16.86
N GLU A 199 4.53 6.07 16.56
CA GLU A 199 5.75 6.60 17.18
C GLU A 199 6.06 8.04 16.72
N GLU A 200 6.55 8.85 17.66
CA GLU A 200 6.95 10.24 17.41
C GLU A 200 8.44 10.40 17.06
N ILE A 201 9.22 9.31 17.15
CA ILE A 201 10.67 9.29 16.91
C ILE A 201 11.04 8.15 15.96
N TRP A 202 12.16 8.30 15.26
CA TRP A 202 12.69 7.30 14.33
C TRP A 202 13.63 6.29 15.02
N VAL A 203 13.96 5.19 14.33
CA VAL A 203 14.91 4.18 14.81
C VAL A 203 16.26 4.76 15.25
N ASN A 204 16.82 5.71 14.50
CA ASN A 204 18.09 6.37 14.83
C ASN A 204 17.99 7.40 15.98
N GLU A 205 16.78 7.63 16.49
CA GLU A 205 16.49 8.45 17.67
C GLU A 205 16.07 7.58 18.89
N GLY A 206 16.11 6.26 18.75
CA GLY A 206 15.81 5.31 19.84
C GLY A 206 14.36 4.82 19.88
N ALA A 207 13.64 4.84 18.76
CA ALA A 207 12.31 4.21 18.67
C ALA A 207 12.37 2.76 19.17
N GLN A 208 11.40 2.35 20.00
CA GLN A 208 11.38 1.00 20.57
C GLN A 208 10.98 -0.04 19.53
N THR A 209 11.41 -1.29 19.73
CA THR A 209 10.90 -2.41 18.93
C THR A 209 9.43 -2.67 19.23
N ARG A 210 8.66 -2.99 18.18
CA ARG A 210 7.24 -3.35 18.23
C ARG A 210 7.01 -4.83 18.56
N LEU A 211 8.07 -5.64 18.54
CA LEU A 211 8.02 -7.07 18.86
C LEU A 211 8.91 -7.38 20.07
N SER A 212 8.33 -8.08 21.04
CA SER A 212 9.01 -8.58 22.24
C SER A 212 8.31 -9.86 22.73
N GLU A 213 8.81 -10.46 23.81
CA GLU A 213 8.13 -11.61 24.43
C GLU A 213 6.73 -11.24 24.94
N ASP A 214 6.55 -10.01 25.43
CA ASP A 214 5.26 -9.49 25.92
C ASP A 214 4.34 -9.00 24.80
N MET A 215 4.91 -8.66 23.64
CA MET A 215 4.19 -8.22 22.43
C MET A 215 4.62 -9.10 21.24
N PRO A 216 4.12 -10.34 21.15
CA PRO A 216 4.59 -11.31 20.16
C PRO A 216 4.06 -11.03 18.73
N GLU A 217 3.15 -10.07 18.57
CA GLU A 217 2.52 -9.73 17.30
C GLU A 217 2.60 -8.23 17.02
N LEU A 218 2.82 -7.88 15.75
CA LEU A 218 2.80 -6.50 15.30
C LEU A 218 1.38 -5.93 15.33
N GLU A 219 1.25 -4.69 15.80
CA GLU A 219 -0.04 -3.98 15.81
C GLU A 219 -0.60 -3.84 14.39
N GLY A 220 -1.90 -4.13 14.24
CA GLY A 220 -2.68 -3.76 13.06
C GLY A 220 -1.99 -4.13 11.75
N PRO A 221 -1.87 -3.21 10.78
CA PRO A 221 -1.27 -3.53 9.50
C PRO A 221 0.27 -3.53 9.48
N LEU A 222 0.96 -3.24 10.61
CA LEU A 222 2.41 -3.04 10.63
C LEU A 222 3.21 -4.27 10.18
N ALA A 223 4.30 -4.03 9.44
CA ALA A 223 5.20 -5.09 8.92
C ALA A 223 6.70 -4.77 9.09
N ALA A 224 7.04 -3.75 9.88
CA ALA A 224 8.41 -3.42 10.27
C ALA A 224 8.51 -3.30 11.79
N ILE A 225 9.62 -3.72 12.39
CA ILE A 225 9.75 -3.78 13.86
C ILE A 225 10.00 -2.42 14.51
N GLN A 226 10.47 -1.42 13.78
CA GLN A 226 10.71 -0.07 14.30
C GLN A 226 10.35 0.97 13.24
N MET A 227 9.90 2.14 13.68
CA MET A 227 9.60 3.27 12.80
C MET A 227 10.87 3.73 12.05
N GLY A 228 10.78 3.81 10.72
CA GLY A 228 11.87 4.25 9.86
C GLY A 228 12.76 3.13 9.30
N LEU A 229 12.45 1.86 9.59
CA LEU A 229 13.04 0.67 8.97
C LEU A 229 12.13 0.07 7.89
N ILE A 230 12.71 -0.62 6.92
CA ILE A 230 11.94 -1.40 5.95
C ILE A 230 11.38 -2.68 6.62
N TYR A 231 12.21 -3.48 7.29
CA TYR A 231 11.79 -4.75 7.92
C TYR A 231 12.25 -4.85 9.38
N VAL A 232 13.53 -5.20 9.57
CA VAL A 232 14.16 -5.53 10.86
C VAL A 232 15.38 -4.66 11.09
N ASN A 233 15.81 -4.58 12.34
CA ASN A 233 17.02 -3.85 12.71
C ASN A 233 18.24 -4.73 12.43
N PRO A 234 19.21 -4.27 11.61
CA PRO A 234 20.35 -5.10 11.23
C PRO A 234 21.32 -5.38 12.40
N GLU A 235 21.29 -4.59 13.47
CA GLU A 235 22.05 -4.86 14.70
C GLU A 235 21.36 -5.90 15.60
N GLY A 236 20.09 -6.22 15.32
CA GLY A 236 19.20 -7.12 16.08
C GLY A 236 18.10 -6.36 16.85
N PRO A 237 17.15 -7.06 17.51
CA PRO A 237 15.97 -6.44 18.10
C PRO A 237 16.32 -5.33 19.11
N GLY A 238 15.89 -4.10 18.84
CA GLY A 238 16.24 -2.93 19.67
C GLY A 238 17.74 -2.59 19.71
N GLY A 239 18.53 -3.10 18.77
CA GLY A 239 19.99 -2.99 18.74
C GLY A 239 20.73 -4.01 19.60
N ASP A 240 20.05 -5.05 20.10
CA ASP A 240 20.68 -6.18 20.79
C ASP A 240 21.14 -7.25 19.78
N PRO A 241 22.43 -7.63 19.72
CA PRO A 241 22.95 -8.58 18.73
C PRO A 241 22.56 -10.03 19.07
N ASP A 242 21.26 -10.29 19.10
CA ASP A 242 20.64 -11.62 19.24
C ASP A 242 20.15 -12.13 17.87
N PRO A 243 20.88 -13.08 17.25
CA PRO A 243 20.49 -13.65 15.96
C PRO A 243 19.16 -14.42 15.99
N LEU A 244 18.79 -15.04 17.12
CA LEU A 244 17.53 -15.80 17.21
C LEU A 244 16.33 -14.85 17.36
N GLY A 245 16.48 -13.79 18.16
CA GLY A 245 15.52 -12.69 18.19
C GLY A 245 15.36 -12.03 16.81
N SER A 246 16.46 -11.84 16.08
CA SER A 246 16.40 -11.35 14.70
C SER A 246 15.67 -12.32 13.77
N ALA A 247 15.84 -13.64 13.93
CA ALA A 247 15.12 -14.63 13.13
C ALA A 247 13.61 -14.57 13.34
N ARG A 248 13.16 -14.44 14.60
CA ARG A 248 11.75 -14.21 14.95
C ARG A 248 11.20 -12.98 14.23
N ASP A 249 11.92 -11.87 14.33
CA ASP A 249 11.49 -10.60 13.74
C ASP A 249 11.45 -10.66 12.20
N MET A 250 12.41 -11.35 11.58
CA MET A 250 12.41 -11.59 10.13
C MET A 250 11.19 -12.40 9.71
N LYS A 251 10.87 -13.52 10.37
CA LYS A 251 9.69 -14.33 10.05
C LYS A 251 8.39 -13.51 10.17
N ALA A 252 8.24 -12.77 11.26
CA ALA A 252 7.04 -11.97 11.51
C ALA A 252 6.86 -10.83 10.48
N THR A 253 7.94 -10.13 10.14
CA THR A 253 7.89 -9.01 9.18
C THR A 253 7.73 -9.48 7.74
N PHE A 254 8.53 -10.45 7.29
CA PHE A 254 8.47 -10.95 5.91
C PHE A 254 7.15 -11.64 5.59
N GLN A 255 6.56 -12.39 6.54
CA GLN A 255 5.23 -12.98 6.36
C GLN A 255 4.16 -11.90 6.10
N ARG A 256 4.21 -10.80 6.87
CA ARG A 256 3.32 -9.64 6.67
C ARG A 256 3.62 -8.84 5.40
N MET A 257 4.68 -9.20 4.69
CA MET A 257 5.02 -8.70 3.35
C MET A 257 4.86 -9.78 2.27
N ALA A 258 4.07 -10.83 2.52
CA ALA A 258 3.82 -11.93 1.60
C ALA A 258 5.03 -12.78 1.25
N MET A 259 6.05 -12.86 2.11
CA MET A 259 7.23 -13.70 1.91
C MET A 259 7.27 -14.83 2.94
N ASN A 260 7.41 -16.06 2.46
CA ASN A 260 7.64 -17.22 3.34
C ASN A 260 9.13 -17.34 3.73
N SER A 261 9.47 -18.35 4.54
CA SER A 261 10.86 -18.56 5.00
C SER A 261 11.85 -18.80 3.88
N GLU A 262 11.48 -19.56 2.83
CA GLU A 262 12.36 -19.82 1.69
C GLU A 262 12.63 -18.55 0.88
N GLU A 263 11.59 -17.77 0.59
CA GLU A 263 11.68 -16.48 -0.08
C GLU A 263 12.49 -15.47 0.74
N THR A 264 12.33 -15.48 2.07
CA THR A 264 13.08 -14.62 3.00
C THR A 264 14.58 -14.91 2.97
N VAL A 265 14.96 -16.19 3.05
CA VAL A 265 16.37 -16.60 2.97
C VAL A 265 16.93 -16.32 1.57
N ALA A 266 16.17 -16.58 0.51
CA ALA A 266 16.61 -16.34 -0.87
C ALA A 266 16.85 -14.84 -1.13
N LEU A 267 15.93 -13.97 -0.70
CA LEU A 267 16.06 -12.51 -0.84
C LEU A 267 17.23 -11.96 -0.03
N THR A 268 17.40 -12.43 1.22
CA THR A 268 18.51 -11.98 2.08
C THR A 268 19.86 -12.43 1.50
N ALA A 269 20.00 -13.72 1.19
CA ALA A 269 21.25 -14.27 0.67
C ALA A 269 21.59 -13.73 -0.73
N GLY A 270 20.58 -13.59 -1.59
CA GLY A 270 20.78 -13.08 -2.94
C GLY A 270 21.04 -11.57 -2.99
N GLY A 271 20.35 -10.78 -2.14
CA GLY A 271 20.62 -9.36 -2.00
C GLY A 271 22.02 -9.08 -1.45
N HIS A 272 22.40 -9.78 -0.36
CA HIS A 272 23.71 -9.62 0.30
C HIS A 272 24.86 -10.36 -0.41
N ALA A 273 24.61 -11.05 -1.53
CA ALA A 273 25.67 -11.47 -2.43
C ALA A 273 26.44 -10.27 -3.02
N PHE A 274 25.77 -9.11 -3.08
CA PHE A 274 26.26 -7.89 -3.70
C PHE A 274 26.58 -6.78 -2.68
N GLY A 275 27.58 -5.97 -3.02
CA GLY A 275 27.86 -4.70 -2.36
C GLY A 275 28.44 -4.80 -0.95
N LYS A 276 28.14 -3.76 -0.18
CA LYS A 276 28.63 -3.54 1.19
C LYS A 276 27.69 -2.63 1.96
N SER A 277 27.85 -2.60 3.28
CA SER A 277 27.33 -1.56 4.16
C SER A 277 28.32 -0.40 4.36
N HIS A 278 27.83 0.78 4.74
CA HIS A 278 28.62 2.00 4.95
C HIS A 278 28.48 2.55 6.37
N GLY A 279 29.62 2.62 7.06
CA GLY A 279 29.76 2.96 8.47
C GLY A 279 31.15 3.49 8.78
N ALA A 280 31.73 4.28 7.88
CA ALA A 280 33.13 4.70 7.98
C ALA A 280 33.40 5.61 9.20
N LYS A 281 32.41 6.42 9.60
CA LYS A 281 32.47 7.32 10.77
C LYS A 281 31.09 7.54 11.37
N SER A 282 31.02 7.85 12.67
CA SER A 282 29.78 8.32 13.29
C SER A 282 29.31 9.63 12.65
N ALA A 283 28.01 9.74 12.40
CA ALA A 283 27.42 10.86 11.67
C ALA A 283 26.24 11.52 12.42
N PRO A 284 26.44 12.02 13.66
CA PRO A 284 25.36 12.54 14.51
C PRO A 284 24.73 13.84 13.99
N HIS A 285 25.31 14.46 12.96
CA HIS A 285 24.85 15.72 12.39
C HIS A 285 24.13 15.56 11.05
N PHE A 286 23.95 14.33 10.57
CA PHE A 286 23.24 14.10 9.32
C PHE A 286 21.78 14.52 9.43
N LYS A 287 21.32 15.25 8.42
CA LYS A 287 19.92 15.63 8.25
C LYS A 287 19.36 14.88 7.06
N SER A 288 18.18 14.32 7.21
CA SER A 288 17.45 13.72 6.08
C SER A 288 17.06 14.78 5.04
N PRO A 289 16.71 14.39 3.79
CA PRO A 289 16.37 15.33 2.73
C PRO A 289 15.31 16.37 3.11
N SER A 290 14.27 15.96 3.86
CA SER A 290 13.20 16.87 4.31
C SER A 290 13.64 17.92 5.33
N SER A 291 14.75 17.66 6.01
CA SER A 291 15.30 18.51 7.07
C SER A 291 16.52 19.31 6.60
N GLU A 292 16.92 19.15 5.34
CA GLU A 292 18.10 19.81 4.80
C GLU A 292 17.86 21.22 4.28
N ALA A 293 18.95 21.97 4.15
CA ALA A 293 18.92 23.30 3.56
C ALA A 293 18.48 23.24 2.08
N VAL A 294 17.70 24.23 1.65
CA VAL A 294 17.15 24.31 0.28
C VAL A 294 18.19 24.16 -0.83
N HIS A 295 19.42 24.64 -0.63
CA HIS A 295 20.49 24.55 -1.62
C HIS A 295 21.05 23.13 -1.81
N ALA A 296 20.71 22.19 -0.93
CA ALA A 296 20.95 20.76 -1.13
C ALA A 296 20.07 20.17 -2.25
N GLN A 297 19.04 20.91 -2.69
CA GLN A 297 18.19 20.57 -3.83
C GLN A 297 17.59 19.16 -3.68
N GLY A 298 17.04 18.85 -2.51
CA GLY A 298 16.38 17.57 -2.19
C GLY A 298 17.33 16.41 -1.90
N LEU A 299 18.63 16.66 -1.68
CA LEU A 299 19.56 15.67 -1.15
C LEU A 299 19.69 15.82 0.38
N GLY A 300 20.00 14.71 1.06
CA GLY A 300 20.20 14.61 2.51
C GLY A 300 21.47 13.86 2.88
N TRP A 301 21.70 13.63 4.17
CA TRP A 301 22.81 12.86 4.74
C TRP A 301 24.17 13.26 4.12
N LEU A 302 24.40 14.57 4.03
CA LEU A 302 25.51 15.11 3.27
C LEU A 302 26.85 14.73 3.92
N THR A 303 27.73 14.13 3.12
CA THR A 303 29.11 13.83 3.48
C THR A 303 30.02 14.84 2.77
N ASP A 304 31.05 15.33 3.46
CA ASP A 304 32.00 16.28 2.88
C ASP A 304 32.71 15.68 1.66
N SER A 305 32.95 16.50 0.63
CA SER A 305 33.51 16.01 -0.65
C SER A 305 34.90 15.36 -0.52
N GLU A 306 35.72 15.81 0.43
CA GLU A 306 37.01 15.20 0.74
C GLU A 306 36.82 13.78 1.32
N GLU A 307 35.86 13.62 2.24
CA GLU A 307 35.52 12.33 2.85
C GLU A 307 34.91 11.37 1.82
N ILE A 308 34.05 11.86 0.91
CA ILE A 308 33.54 11.08 -0.23
C ILE A 308 34.71 10.59 -1.10
N GLY A 309 35.67 11.45 -1.41
CA GLY A 309 36.86 11.11 -2.19
C GLY A 309 37.74 10.04 -1.53
N LEU A 310 37.78 10.01 -0.19
CA LEU A 310 38.45 8.97 0.60
C LEU A 310 37.61 7.68 0.76
N GLY A 311 36.35 7.68 0.29
CA GLY A 311 35.43 6.57 0.48
C GLY A 311 34.87 6.47 1.91
N HIS A 312 35.03 7.50 2.73
CA HIS A 312 34.48 7.55 4.08
C HIS A 312 33.00 7.95 4.05
N ILE A 313 32.17 7.03 3.57
CA ILE A 313 30.72 7.18 3.49
C ILE A 313 30.08 6.51 4.70
N THR A 314 29.02 7.11 5.24
CA THR A 314 28.17 6.51 6.28
C THR A 314 26.72 6.48 5.79
N THR A 315 26.07 5.34 5.95
CA THR A 315 24.64 5.13 5.64
C THR A 315 23.94 4.50 6.84
N SER A 316 24.16 3.22 7.11
CA SER A 316 23.54 2.48 8.21
C SER A 316 24.37 2.54 9.50
N GLY A 317 25.65 2.90 9.40
CA GLY A 317 26.62 2.78 10.48
C GLY A 317 27.36 1.44 10.49
N ILE A 318 26.84 0.42 9.82
CA ILE A 318 27.52 -0.88 9.63
C ILE A 318 28.55 -0.75 8.50
N GLU A 319 29.72 -1.38 8.60
CA GLU A 319 30.82 -1.21 7.64
C GLU A 319 31.38 -2.56 7.17
N GLY A 320 31.40 -2.75 5.84
CA GLY A 320 32.07 -3.88 5.20
C GLY A 320 31.22 -4.60 4.16
N ALA A 321 31.87 -5.44 3.36
CA ALA A 321 31.22 -6.30 2.37
C ALA A 321 30.87 -7.66 2.97
N TRP A 322 29.77 -8.27 2.52
CA TRP A 322 29.43 -9.63 2.92
C TRP A 322 30.25 -10.70 2.19
N SER A 323 30.68 -10.42 0.96
CA SER A 323 31.41 -11.35 0.10
C SER A 323 32.76 -10.78 -0.36
N ASN A 324 33.65 -11.68 -0.79
CA ASN A 324 34.91 -11.30 -1.42
C ASN A 324 34.77 -10.91 -2.90
N ASN A 325 33.57 -11.06 -3.48
CA ASN A 325 33.22 -10.70 -4.86
C ASN A 325 31.95 -9.82 -4.91
N PRO A 326 31.97 -8.60 -4.35
CA PRO A 326 30.75 -7.80 -4.11
C PRO A 326 30.04 -7.29 -5.37
N THR A 327 30.61 -7.49 -6.57
CA THR A 327 30.00 -7.07 -7.85
C THR A 327 29.76 -8.24 -8.79
N LYS A 328 29.66 -9.46 -8.25
CA LYS A 328 29.39 -10.67 -9.02
C LYS A 328 28.42 -11.57 -8.28
N TRP A 329 27.50 -12.16 -9.03
CA TRP A 329 26.66 -13.22 -8.50
C TRP A 329 27.47 -14.50 -8.30
N THR A 330 27.67 -14.89 -7.04
CA THR A 330 28.37 -16.11 -6.64
C THR A 330 27.73 -16.66 -5.35
N GLY A 331 28.00 -17.92 -5.04
CA GLY A 331 27.63 -18.53 -3.75
C GLY A 331 28.49 -18.06 -2.57
N ASP A 332 29.29 -17.00 -2.71
CA ASP A 332 30.27 -16.59 -1.70
C ASP A 332 29.62 -16.15 -0.40
N TYR A 333 28.46 -15.48 -0.43
CA TYR A 333 27.75 -15.07 0.79
C TYR A 333 27.48 -16.26 1.72
N LEU A 334 26.78 -17.30 1.22
CA LEU A 334 26.45 -18.49 2.01
C LEU A 334 27.69 -19.34 2.32
N ARG A 335 28.63 -19.43 1.38
CA ARG A 335 29.91 -20.13 1.60
C ARG A 335 30.65 -19.52 2.79
N LEU A 336 30.81 -18.20 2.83
CA LEU A 336 31.51 -17.49 3.89
C LEU A 336 30.75 -17.52 5.22
N LEU A 337 29.42 -17.35 5.19
CA LEU A 337 28.57 -17.44 6.40
C LEU A 337 28.77 -18.78 7.13
N PHE A 338 28.84 -19.88 6.39
CA PHE A 338 29.00 -21.22 6.97
C PHE A 338 30.43 -21.72 7.11
N LYS A 339 31.43 -21.10 6.46
CA LYS A 339 32.84 -21.50 6.54
C LYS A 339 33.50 -21.07 7.86
N TYR A 340 33.16 -19.89 8.37
CA TYR A 340 33.85 -19.26 9.49
C TYR A 340 33.04 -19.28 10.78
N ASP A 341 33.71 -19.29 11.92
CA ASP A 341 33.14 -18.79 13.16
C ASP A 341 33.19 -17.26 13.16
N TYR A 342 32.26 -16.62 13.88
CA TYR A 342 32.11 -15.17 13.90
C TYR A 342 32.20 -14.65 15.33
N GLU A 343 32.85 -13.49 15.48
CA GLU A 343 32.89 -12.74 16.73
C GLU A 343 32.18 -11.40 16.58
N LEU A 344 31.52 -10.96 17.66
CA LEU A 344 30.88 -9.65 17.71
C LEU A 344 31.97 -8.56 17.78
N THR A 345 31.81 -7.53 16.97
CA THR A 345 32.69 -6.37 16.88
C THR A 345 31.89 -5.09 16.68
N GLU A 346 32.56 -3.95 16.71
CA GLU A 346 31.98 -2.65 16.37
C GLU A 346 32.59 -2.14 15.06
N SER A 347 31.73 -1.60 14.20
CA SER A 347 32.14 -0.85 13.01
C SER A 347 32.88 0.46 13.41
N PRO A 348 33.58 1.12 12.47
CA PRO A 348 34.18 2.43 12.73
C PRO A 348 33.18 3.52 13.19
N ALA A 349 31.89 3.38 12.87
CA ALA A 349 30.83 4.27 13.33
C ALA A 349 30.19 3.85 14.67
N GLY A 350 30.56 2.69 15.23
CA GLY A 350 30.09 2.18 16.52
C GLY A 350 28.87 1.24 16.45
N ALA A 351 28.40 0.89 15.26
CA ALA A 351 27.33 -0.12 15.09
C ALA A 351 27.86 -1.53 15.36
N LYS A 352 27.05 -2.37 16.01
CA LYS A 352 27.34 -3.77 16.31
C LYS A 352 27.24 -4.62 15.06
N GLN A 353 28.26 -5.40 14.77
CA GLN A 353 28.32 -6.28 13.62
C GLN A 353 29.19 -7.51 13.91
N TRP A 354 29.21 -8.48 13.00
CA TRP A 354 29.94 -9.73 13.16
C TRP A 354 31.07 -9.81 12.14
N GLN A 355 32.27 -10.19 12.58
CA GLN A 355 33.42 -10.42 11.72
C GLN A 355 33.87 -11.89 11.77
N PRO A 356 34.36 -12.47 10.66
CA PRO A 356 34.90 -13.81 10.66
C PRO A 356 36.17 -13.89 11.50
N VAL A 357 36.31 -14.95 12.29
CA VAL A 357 37.51 -15.22 13.07
C VAL A 357 38.58 -15.83 12.16
N ASN A 358 39.75 -15.19 12.09
CA ASN A 358 40.90 -15.61 11.28
C ASN A 358 40.55 -15.91 9.80
N PRO A 359 40.01 -14.94 9.04
CA PRO A 359 39.64 -15.16 7.65
C PRO A 359 40.88 -15.48 6.81
N ALA A 360 40.69 -16.37 5.82
CA ALA A 360 41.77 -16.68 4.88
C ALA A 360 42.00 -15.48 3.95
N PRO A 361 43.23 -15.17 3.54
CA PRO A 361 43.52 -13.99 2.70
C PRO A 361 42.69 -13.92 1.41
N GLU A 362 42.37 -15.06 0.79
CA GLU A 362 41.55 -15.17 -0.42
C GLU A 362 40.04 -14.88 -0.20
N ASP A 363 39.58 -14.97 1.05
CA ASP A 363 38.21 -14.71 1.46
C ASP A 363 38.00 -13.29 2.01
N MET A 364 39.07 -12.49 2.05
CA MET A 364 38.98 -11.06 2.35
C MET A 364 38.45 -10.29 1.13
N ALA A 365 37.58 -9.31 1.36
CA ALA A 365 37.05 -8.46 0.32
C ALA A 365 38.09 -7.42 -0.17
N PRO A 366 38.02 -6.97 -1.44
CA PRO A 366 38.71 -5.75 -1.83
C PRO A 366 38.14 -4.54 -1.05
N ASP A 367 38.98 -3.54 -0.80
CA ASP A 367 38.49 -2.22 -0.41
C ASP A 367 37.72 -1.58 -1.57
N ALA A 368 36.64 -0.85 -1.26
CA ALA A 368 35.75 -0.28 -2.27
C ALA A 368 36.38 0.83 -3.12
N ARG A 369 37.48 1.43 -2.64
CA ARG A 369 38.25 2.48 -3.35
C ARG A 369 39.62 2.03 -3.80
N ASP A 370 40.24 1.07 -3.09
CA ASP A 370 41.55 0.52 -3.47
C ASP A 370 41.49 -1.01 -3.64
N PRO A 371 41.42 -1.52 -4.88
CA PRO A 371 41.35 -2.96 -5.12
C PRO A 371 42.61 -3.74 -4.68
N ASN A 372 43.73 -3.06 -4.40
CA ASN A 372 44.95 -3.70 -3.90
C ASN A 372 44.94 -3.88 -2.37
N LYS A 373 44.03 -3.20 -1.68
CA LYS A 373 43.83 -3.35 -0.24
C LYS A 373 42.77 -4.42 0.02
N ARG A 374 43.06 -5.31 0.96
CA ARG A 374 42.12 -6.33 1.43
C ARG A 374 41.59 -5.96 2.80
N VAL A 375 40.29 -6.16 3.00
CA VAL A 375 39.57 -5.89 4.25
C VAL A 375 38.75 -7.12 4.65
N PRO A 376 38.52 -7.38 5.96
CA PRO A 376 37.63 -8.46 6.38
C PRO A 376 36.22 -8.29 5.79
N THR A 377 35.55 -9.40 5.52
CA THR A 377 34.09 -9.40 5.30
C THR A 377 33.35 -9.21 6.61
N MET A 378 32.05 -8.95 6.53
CA MET A 378 31.20 -8.74 7.70
C MET A 378 29.83 -9.42 7.54
N MET A 379 29.16 -9.68 8.65
CA MET A 379 27.76 -10.13 8.73
C MET A 379 26.99 -9.25 9.72
N THR A 380 25.74 -8.94 9.41
CA THR A 380 24.81 -8.30 10.35
C THR A 380 24.24 -9.32 11.33
N THR A 381 23.57 -8.89 12.40
CA THR A 381 22.85 -9.82 13.29
C THR A 381 21.73 -10.54 12.52
N ALA A 382 21.09 -9.87 11.55
CA ALA A 382 20.11 -10.48 10.66
C ALA A 382 20.71 -11.55 9.75
N ASP A 383 21.94 -11.36 9.25
CA ASP A 383 22.66 -12.41 8.50
C ASP A 383 22.96 -13.62 9.39
N MET A 384 23.36 -13.39 10.64
CA MET A 384 23.62 -14.47 11.59
C MET A 384 22.34 -15.27 11.91
N ALA A 385 21.15 -14.69 11.78
CA ALA A 385 19.88 -15.40 11.92
C ALA A 385 19.77 -16.57 10.94
N LEU A 386 20.23 -16.41 9.70
CA LEU A 386 20.23 -17.46 8.67
C LEU A 386 21.13 -18.65 9.06
N LYS A 387 22.17 -18.39 9.85
CA LYS A 387 23.09 -19.42 10.34
C LYS A 387 22.58 -20.10 11.61
N MET A 388 21.88 -19.37 12.48
CA MET A 388 21.57 -19.82 13.84
C MET A 388 20.14 -20.36 14.02
N ASP A 389 19.16 -19.82 13.31
CA ASP A 389 17.78 -20.33 13.37
C ASP A 389 17.66 -21.67 12.62
N PRO A 390 17.10 -22.74 13.23
CA PRO A 390 17.07 -24.07 12.61
C PRO A 390 16.42 -24.13 11.23
N GLU A 391 15.31 -23.42 11.04
CA GLU A 391 14.54 -23.44 9.78
C GLU A 391 15.27 -22.66 8.68
N PHE A 392 15.69 -21.42 8.96
CA PHE A 392 16.47 -20.64 8.01
C PHE A 392 17.80 -21.32 7.67
N ARG A 393 18.43 -21.96 8.65
CA ARG A 393 19.68 -22.67 8.45
C ARG A 393 19.54 -23.86 7.53
N GLU A 394 18.45 -24.63 7.63
CA GLU A 394 18.18 -25.74 6.71
C GLU A 394 18.06 -25.25 5.26
N ILE A 395 17.30 -24.18 5.05
CA ILE A 395 17.13 -23.55 3.73
C ILE A 395 18.46 -23.00 3.21
N ALA A 396 19.18 -22.25 4.04
CA ALA A 396 20.44 -21.61 3.67
C ALA A 396 21.53 -22.64 3.35
N LEU A 397 21.58 -23.79 4.05
CA LEU A 397 22.47 -24.88 3.69
C LEU A 397 22.11 -25.51 2.35
N ARG A 398 20.82 -25.72 2.05
CA ARG A 398 20.38 -26.25 0.76
C ARG A 398 20.82 -25.33 -0.38
N PHE A 399 20.63 -24.02 -0.24
CA PHE A 399 21.09 -23.02 -1.20
C PHE A 399 22.62 -22.96 -1.33
N ARG A 400 23.35 -23.13 -0.22
CA ARG A 400 24.83 -23.19 -0.24
C ARG A 400 25.32 -24.41 -1.00
N ASP A 401 24.67 -25.56 -0.81
CA ASP A 401 25.09 -26.84 -1.36
C ASP A 401 24.66 -26.99 -2.84
N ASP A 402 23.65 -26.22 -3.29
CA ASP A 402 23.21 -26.13 -4.68
C ASP A 402 22.83 -24.69 -5.09
N GLN A 403 23.75 -24.02 -5.79
CA GLN A 403 23.56 -22.65 -6.29
C GLN A 403 22.35 -22.53 -7.23
N SER A 404 22.01 -23.56 -8.01
CA SER A 404 20.90 -23.48 -8.96
C SER A 404 19.54 -23.34 -8.28
N VAL A 405 19.43 -23.88 -7.06
CA VAL A 405 18.24 -23.74 -6.22
C VAL A 405 18.14 -22.32 -5.67
N LEU A 406 19.26 -21.71 -5.27
CA LEU A 406 19.28 -20.29 -4.88
C LEU A 406 18.95 -19.39 -6.07
N ASP A 407 19.45 -19.71 -7.27
CA ASP A 407 19.23 -18.91 -8.47
C ASP A 407 17.74 -18.80 -8.81
N ASP A 408 17.02 -19.93 -8.85
CA ASP A 408 15.58 -19.95 -9.12
C ASP A 408 14.77 -19.30 -7.99
N ALA A 409 15.06 -19.64 -6.73
CA ALA A 409 14.37 -19.08 -5.57
C ALA A 409 14.54 -17.56 -5.48
N PHE A 410 15.76 -17.05 -5.66
CA PHE A 410 16.03 -15.61 -5.65
C PHE A 410 15.35 -14.90 -6.83
N ALA A 411 15.47 -15.43 -8.05
CA ALA A 411 14.87 -14.81 -9.23
C ALA A 411 13.35 -14.65 -9.09
N ARG A 412 12.67 -15.70 -8.58
CA ARG A 412 11.22 -15.71 -8.36
C ARG A 412 10.81 -14.81 -7.18
N ALA A 413 11.52 -14.88 -6.06
CA ALA A 413 11.23 -14.05 -4.90
C ALA A 413 11.49 -12.55 -5.18
N TRP A 414 12.54 -12.23 -5.94
CA TRP A 414 12.82 -10.86 -6.41
C TRP A 414 11.72 -10.34 -7.34
N PHE A 415 11.25 -11.16 -8.27
CA PHE A 415 10.13 -10.79 -9.14
C PHE A 415 8.85 -10.56 -8.33
N LYS A 416 8.51 -11.47 -7.41
CA LYS A 416 7.35 -11.33 -6.50
C LYS A 416 7.48 -10.05 -5.67
N LEU A 417 8.61 -9.81 -5.01
CA LEU A 417 8.87 -8.59 -4.24
C LEU A 417 8.53 -7.35 -5.04
N THR A 418 9.07 -7.28 -6.25
CA THR A 418 9.02 -6.06 -7.06
C THR A 418 7.71 -5.89 -7.81
N HIS A 419 6.83 -6.90 -7.84
CA HIS A 419 5.59 -6.87 -8.62
C HIS A 419 4.32 -7.24 -7.82
N ARG A 420 4.44 -7.65 -6.55
CA ARG A 420 3.31 -8.11 -5.70
C ARG A 420 2.16 -7.11 -5.55
N ASP A 421 2.44 -5.83 -5.76
CA ASP A 421 1.51 -4.72 -5.67
C ASP A 421 1.00 -4.22 -7.03
N MET A 422 1.33 -4.92 -8.11
CA MET A 422 0.84 -4.61 -9.46
C MET A 422 -0.48 -5.32 -9.80
N GLY A 423 -1.05 -6.10 -8.90
CA GLY A 423 -2.29 -6.84 -9.14
C GLY A 423 -2.20 -7.85 -10.30
N PRO A 424 -3.27 -8.02 -11.09
CA PRO A 424 -3.33 -9.09 -12.08
C PRO A 424 -2.41 -8.87 -13.28
N LYS A 425 -1.95 -9.99 -13.87
CA LYS A 425 -1.01 -10.03 -15.00
C LYS A 425 -1.41 -9.19 -16.21
N ILE A 426 -2.70 -8.91 -16.41
CA ILE A 426 -3.19 -8.02 -17.49
C ILE A 426 -2.62 -6.59 -17.39
N ARG A 427 -2.18 -6.16 -16.20
CA ARG A 427 -1.55 -4.86 -15.97
C ARG A 427 -0.05 -4.83 -16.31
N TYR A 428 0.53 -5.96 -16.67
CA TYR A 428 1.98 -6.13 -16.80
C TYR A 428 2.39 -5.78 -18.22
N LEU A 429 3.28 -4.80 -18.37
CA LEU A 429 3.70 -4.27 -19.66
C LEU A 429 5.17 -4.58 -19.95
N GLY A 430 5.51 -4.70 -21.24
CA GLY A 430 6.88 -4.78 -21.71
C GLY A 430 7.28 -6.16 -22.22
N PRO A 431 8.48 -6.25 -22.83
CA PRO A 431 8.90 -7.45 -23.54
C PRO A 431 9.45 -8.57 -22.66
N GLU A 432 9.64 -8.33 -21.36
CA GLU A 432 10.26 -9.27 -20.41
C GLU A 432 9.28 -9.78 -19.34
N VAL A 433 7.97 -9.61 -19.58
CA VAL A 433 6.94 -10.17 -18.71
C VAL A 433 7.04 -11.69 -18.76
N PRO A 434 7.24 -12.40 -17.63
CA PRO A 434 7.33 -13.86 -17.64
C PRO A 434 6.10 -14.52 -18.26
N GLU A 435 6.31 -15.57 -19.05
CA GLU A 435 5.21 -16.35 -19.65
C GLU A 435 4.40 -17.10 -18.59
N GLU A 436 5.07 -17.59 -17.54
CA GLU A 436 4.44 -18.26 -16.40
C GLU A 436 3.44 -17.34 -15.69
N THR A 437 2.29 -17.90 -15.32
CA THR A 437 1.28 -17.21 -14.50
C THR A 437 1.45 -17.63 -13.06
N LEU A 438 1.65 -16.66 -12.17
CA LEU A 438 1.99 -16.91 -10.77
C LEU A 438 0.76 -16.74 -9.87
N ILE A 439 0.64 -17.57 -8.84
CA ILE A 439 -0.54 -17.61 -7.97
C ILE A 439 -0.85 -16.27 -7.29
N TRP A 440 0.18 -15.52 -6.88
CA TRP A 440 0.03 -14.23 -6.20
C TRP A 440 -0.47 -13.10 -7.12
N GLN A 441 -0.55 -13.34 -8.45
CA GLN A 441 -1.16 -12.43 -9.42
C GLN A 441 -2.70 -12.56 -9.43
N ASP A 442 -3.27 -13.38 -8.54
CA ASP A 442 -4.69 -13.71 -8.45
C ASP A 442 -5.33 -14.00 -9.83
N PRO A 443 -4.84 -15.00 -10.60
CA PRO A 443 -5.25 -15.20 -11.99
C PRO A 443 -6.75 -15.43 -12.16
N VAL A 444 -7.33 -14.83 -13.21
CA VAL A 444 -8.73 -15.01 -13.59
C VAL A 444 -8.77 -15.42 -15.06
N PRO A 445 -9.41 -16.55 -15.42
CA PRO A 445 -9.65 -16.92 -16.80
C PRO A 445 -10.43 -15.82 -17.55
N GLU A 446 -10.18 -15.65 -18.84
CA GLU A 446 -10.91 -14.66 -19.64
C GLU A 446 -12.42 -15.00 -19.68
N GLY A 447 -13.26 -14.00 -19.41
CA GLY A 447 -14.71 -14.13 -19.47
C GLY A 447 -15.27 -13.94 -20.88
N VAL A 448 -16.53 -14.33 -21.08
CA VAL A 448 -17.24 -14.11 -22.35
C VAL A 448 -18.15 -12.89 -22.17
N GLN A 449 -18.10 -11.95 -23.12
CA GLN A 449 -19.01 -10.81 -23.14
C GLN A 449 -20.44 -11.31 -23.41
N PRO A 450 -21.41 -11.09 -22.49
CA PRO A 450 -22.79 -11.46 -22.72
C PRO A 450 -23.44 -10.57 -23.77
N SER A 451 -24.41 -11.13 -24.52
CA SER A 451 -25.19 -10.34 -25.47
C SER A 451 -26.22 -9.46 -24.76
N ASP A 452 -26.68 -8.39 -25.41
CA ASP A 452 -27.74 -7.52 -24.87
C ASP A 452 -29.03 -8.32 -24.56
N ALA A 453 -29.31 -9.37 -25.34
CA ALA A 453 -30.45 -10.25 -25.12
C ALA A 453 -30.29 -11.09 -23.86
N ASP A 454 -29.11 -11.64 -23.60
CA ASP A 454 -28.82 -12.42 -22.38
C ASP A 454 -28.87 -11.53 -21.15
N ILE A 455 -28.33 -10.31 -21.25
CA ILE A 455 -28.40 -9.29 -20.19
C ILE A 455 -29.86 -9.00 -19.85
N ALA A 456 -30.70 -8.69 -20.85
CA ALA A 456 -32.10 -8.37 -20.63
C ALA A 456 -32.87 -9.56 -20.02
N ALA A 457 -32.71 -10.76 -20.59
CA ALA A 457 -33.37 -11.96 -20.11
C ALA A 457 -32.99 -12.30 -18.66
N PHE A 458 -31.71 -12.15 -18.30
CA PHE A 458 -31.25 -12.39 -16.94
C PHE A 458 -31.79 -11.34 -15.96
N LYS A 459 -31.80 -10.05 -16.32
CA LYS A 459 -32.38 -8.99 -15.47
C LYS A 459 -33.84 -9.29 -15.14
N ASP A 460 -34.64 -9.69 -16.12
CA ASP A 460 -36.04 -10.04 -15.90
C ASP A 460 -36.17 -11.28 -14.99
N ALA A 461 -35.40 -12.33 -15.27
CA ALA A 461 -35.43 -13.57 -14.50
C ALA A 461 -35.00 -13.37 -13.04
N VAL A 462 -33.93 -12.60 -12.79
CA VAL A 462 -33.41 -12.40 -11.44
C VAL A 462 -34.34 -11.52 -10.60
N LEU A 463 -34.99 -10.52 -11.19
CA LEU A 463 -35.98 -9.69 -10.50
C LEU A 463 -37.29 -10.45 -10.22
N ALA A 464 -37.58 -11.50 -10.98
CA ALA A 464 -38.70 -12.41 -10.74
C ALA A 464 -38.36 -13.61 -9.82
N SER A 465 -37.10 -13.74 -9.39
CA SER A 465 -36.61 -14.94 -8.69
C SER A 465 -37.11 -15.11 -7.25
N GLY A 466 -37.67 -14.06 -6.65
CA GLY A 466 -38.03 -13.99 -5.23
C GLY A 466 -36.90 -13.48 -4.33
N LEU A 467 -35.69 -13.25 -4.87
CA LEU A 467 -34.62 -12.57 -4.16
C LEU A 467 -34.96 -11.10 -3.93
N THR A 468 -34.63 -10.57 -2.76
CA THR A 468 -34.90 -9.17 -2.40
C THR A 468 -33.86 -8.24 -3.02
N ILE A 469 -34.22 -6.95 -3.16
CA ILE A 469 -33.27 -5.89 -3.56
C ILE A 469 -32.03 -5.91 -2.66
N GLY A 470 -32.23 -5.95 -1.34
CA GLY A 470 -31.13 -6.00 -0.36
C GLY A 470 -30.20 -7.20 -0.55
N GLN A 471 -30.74 -8.39 -0.84
CA GLN A 471 -29.92 -9.58 -1.11
C GLN A 471 -29.04 -9.40 -2.36
N LEU A 472 -29.61 -8.94 -3.47
CA LEU A 472 -28.89 -8.75 -4.72
C LEU A 472 -27.81 -7.67 -4.62
N VAL A 473 -28.17 -6.53 -4.01
CA VAL A 473 -27.24 -5.40 -3.78
C VAL A 473 -26.12 -5.81 -2.82
N LYS A 474 -26.44 -6.47 -1.71
CA LYS A 474 -25.46 -6.91 -0.71
C LYS A 474 -24.47 -7.92 -1.28
N THR A 475 -24.92 -8.90 -2.06
CA THR A 475 -24.03 -9.90 -2.69
C THR A 475 -23.10 -9.26 -3.73
N ALA A 476 -23.63 -8.37 -4.58
CA ALA A 476 -22.79 -7.64 -5.54
C ALA A 476 -21.78 -6.72 -4.84
N TRP A 477 -22.22 -5.99 -3.81
CA TRP A 477 -21.35 -5.16 -2.97
C TRP A 477 -20.25 -5.99 -2.32
N ALA A 478 -20.59 -7.08 -1.63
CA ALA A 478 -19.64 -7.95 -0.94
C ALA A 478 -18.56 -8.51 -1.88
N SER A 479 -18.91 -8.79 -3.14
CA SER A 479 -17.94 -9.23 -4.15
C SER A 479 -17.01 -8.09 -4.54
N ALA A 480 -17.56 -6.96 -4.98
CA ALA A 480 -16.79 -5.83 -5.50
C ALA A 480 -15.98 -5.10 -4.42
N SER A 481 -16.52 -5.00 -3.21
CA SER A 481 -15.92 -4.27 -2.09
C SER A 481 -14.65 -4.94 -1.57
N SER A 482 -14.29 -6.15 -2.00
CA SER A 482 -12.99 -6.75 -1.69
C SER A 482 -11.83 -6.05 -2.40
N TYR A 483 -12.11 -5.26 -3.44
CA TYR A 483 -11.09 -4.50 -4.17
C TYR A 483 -10.34 -3.53 -3.26
N ARG A 484 -9.03 -3.41 -3.50
CA ARG A 484 -8.20 -2.34 -2.94
C ARG A 484 -7.24 -1.81 -4.01
N ARG A 485 -7.24 -0.49 -4.20
CA ARG A 485 -6.43 0.21 -5.21
C ARG A 485 -4.93 0.23 -4.88
N SER A 486 -4.57 -0.05 -3.64
CA SER A 486 -3.19 0.02 -3.13
C SER A 486 -2.29 -1.03 -3.79
N ASP A 487 -2.80 -2.25 -3.96
CA ASP A 487 -2.10 -3.36 -4.64
C ASP A 487 -2.90 -4.00 -5.78
N HIS A 488 -4.07 -3.43 -6.10
CA HIS A 488 -4.96 -3.85 -7.18
C HIS A 488 -5.48 -5.29 -7.04
N ARG A 489 -5.59 -5.79 -5.81
CA ARG A 489 -6.18 -7.10 -5.50
C ARG A 489 -7.67 -7.00 -5.19
N GLY A 490 -8.36 -8.14 -5.28
CA GLY A 490 -9.79 -8.27 -5.01
C GLY A 490 -10.66 -7.71 -6.14
N GLY A 491 -11.95 -7.55 -5.84
CA GLY A 491 -12.97 -7.11 -6.79
C GLY A 491 -13.93 -8.24 -7.19
N ALA A 492 -14.82 -7.93 -8.15
CA ALA A 492 -15.89 -8.82 -8.57
C ALA A 492 -15.48 -9.82 -9.68
N ASN A 493 -14.43 -9.51 -10.45
CA ASN A 493 -13.88 -10.37 -11.47
C ASN A 493 -13.25 -11.63 -10.84
N GLY A 494 -13.60 -12.79 -11.37
CA GLY A 494 -13.22 -14.08 -10.80
C GLY A 494 -14.25 -14.68 -9.84
N ALA A 495 -15.33 -13.96 -9.48
CA ALA A 495 -16.37 -14.45 -8.57
C ALA A 495 -15.82 -15.07 -7.27
N ARG A 496 -14.70 -14.54 -6.74
CA ARG A 496 -14.00 -15.14 -5.59
C ARG A 496 -14.83 -15.18 -4.32
N ILE A 497 -15.88 -14.38 -4.24
CA ILE A 497 -16.91 -14.47 -3.18
C ILE A 497 -17.53 -15.87 -3.08
N ALA A 498 -17.54 -16.65 -4.17
CA ALA A 498 -18.03 -18.03 -4.21
C ALA A 498 -16.97 -19.08 -3.81
N LEU A 499 -15.72 -18.68 -3.54
CA LEU A 499 -14.59 -19.55 -3.24
C LEU A 499 -14.10 -19.36 -1.80
N ALA A 500 -13.32 -20.32 -1.29
CA ALA A 500 -12.66 -20.14 0.00
C ALA A 500 -11.50 -19.13 -0.15
N PRO A 501 -11.31 -18.21 0.81
CA PRO A 501 -12.02 -18.12 2.09
C PRO A 501 -13.28 -17.24 2.06
N GLN A 502 -13.52 -16.44 1.01
CA GLN A 502 -14.54 -15.39 1.01
C GLN A 502 -15.97 -15.92 1.21
N LYS A 503 -16.28 -17.10 0.68
CA LYS A 503 -17.59 -17.73 0.86
C LYS A 503 -17.90 -18.08 2.32
N ASP A 504 -16.87 -18.21 3.15
CA ASP A 504 -16.95 -18.61 4.56
C ASP A 504 -16.77 -17.41 5.52
N TRP A 505 -16.53 -16.20 4.99
CA TRP A 505 -16.37 -15.00 5.82
C TRP A 505 -17.68 -14.65 6.55
N PRO A 506 -17.65 -14.42 7.87
CA PRO A 506 -18.82 -14.02 8.63
C PRO A 506 -19.54 -12.82 8.03
N VAL A 507 -18.81 -11.76 7.63
CA VAL A 507 -19.38 -10.54 7.02
C VAL A 507 -20.19 -10.79 5.74
N ASN A 508 -19.97 -11.92 5.07
CA ASN A 508 -20.67 -12.29 3.85
C ASN A 508 -21.92 -13.16 4.10
N GLU A 509 -22.24 -13.48 5.35
CA GLU A 509 -23.44 -14.26 5.72
C GLU A 509 -23.54 -15.58 4.93
N PRO A 510 -22.61 -16.56 5.15
CA PRO A 510 -22.41 -17.70 4.26
C PRO A 510 -23.67 -18.48 3.85
N GLU A 511 -24.63 -18.63 4.77
CA GLU A 511 -25.91 -19.29 4.47
C GLU A 511 -26.75 -18.49 3.45
N GLN A 512 -26.93 -17.19 3.68
CA GLN A 512 -27.66 -16.31 2.76
C GLN A 512 -26.91 -16.20 1.42
N LEU A 513 -25.59 -16.00 1.46
CA LEU A 513 -24.76 -15.93 0.26
C LEU A 513 -24.88 -17.20 -0.57
N GLY A 514 -24.80 -18.38 0.05
CA GLY A 514 -24.95 -19.66 -0.64
C GLY A 514 -26.28 -19.79 -1.36
N GLN A 515 -27.38 -19.34 -0.75
CA GLN A 515 -28.71 -19.33 -1.38
C GLN A 515 -28.78 -18.38 -2.59
N VAL A 516 -28.25 -17.16 -2.46
CA VAL A 516 -28.21 -16.18 -3.55
C VAL A 516 -27.36 -16.71 -4.71
N LEU A 517 -26.14 -17.16 -4.43
CA LEU A 517 -25.22 -17.68 -5.46
C LEU A 517 -25.79 -18.91 -6.18
N ALA A 518 -26.46 -19.82 -5.46
CA ALA A 518 -27.15 -20.96 -6.07
C ALA A 518 -28.23 -20.50 -7.05
N LYS A 519 -29.03 -19.50 -6.67
CA LYS A 519 -30.09 -18.97 -7.54
C LYS A 519 -29.52 -18.20 -8.75
N LEU A 520 -28.46 -17.42 -8.57
CA LEU A 520 -27.80 -16.75 -9.69
C LEU A 520 -27.19 -17.77 -10.67
N ASN A 521 -26.59 -18.85 -10.16
CA ASN A 521 -26.08 -19.94 -10.99
C ASN A 521 -27.18 -20.66 -11.80
N GLU A 522 -28.38 -20.81 -11.25
CA GLU A 522 -29.53 -21.37 -11.98
C GLU A 522 -29.97 -20.47 -13.16
N LEU A 523 -29.88 -19.15 -12.98
CA LEU A 523 -30.45 -18.18 -13.92
C LEU A 523 -29.47 -17.65 -14.96
N ARG A 524 -28.16 -17.70 -14.71
CA ARG A 524 -27.13 -17.00 -15.51
C ARG A 524 -26.96 -17.50 -16.95
N GLY A 525 -27.46 -18.69 -17.29
CA GLY A 525 -27.18 -19.33 -18.58
C GLY A 525 -25.68 -19.53 -18.77
N ASP A 526 -25.14 -19.08 -19.90
CA ASP A 526 -23.72 -19.20 -20.25
C ASP A 526 -22.84 -18.04 -19.72
N MET A 527 -23.44 -17.04 -19.06
CA MET A 527 -22.67 -15.94 -18.45
C MET A 527 -21.83 -16.43 -17.28
N SER A 528 -20.69 -15.78 -17.02
CA SER A 528 -19.91 -16.05 -15.80
C SER A 528 -20.73 -15.73 -14.55
N LEU A 529 -20.41 -16.39 -13.44
CA LEU A 529 -21.02 -16.09 -12.15
C LEU A 529 -20.62 -14.68 -11.71
N ALA A 530 -19.39 -14.25 -12.02
CA ALA A 530 -18.92 -12.90 -11.76
C ALA A 530 -19.82 -11.84 -12.42
N ASP A 531 -20.16 -12.01 -13.70
CA ASP A 531 -21.08 -11.11 -14.39
C ASP A 531 -22.50 -11.21 -13.86
N ALA A 532 -22.99 -12.43 -13.56
CA ALA A 532 -24.32 -12.63 -12.99
C ALA A 532 -24.48 -11.90 -11.64
N ILE A 533 -23.46 -11.92 -10.78
CA ILE A 533 -23.47 -11.21 -9.48
C ILE A 533 -23.59 -9.70 -9.70
N VAL A 534 -22.72 -9.11 -10.52
CA VAL A 534 -22.70 -7.65 -10.75
C VAL A 534 -23.96 -7.18 -11.48
N LEU A 535 -24.41 -7.95 -12.47
CA LEU A 535 -25.61 -7.64 -13.24
C LEU A 535 -26.86 -7.72 -12.35
N ALA A 536 -26.96 -8.70 -11.46
CA ALA A 536 -28.08 -8.82 -10.53
C ALA A 536 -28.16 -7.63 -9.56
N GLY A 537 -27.02 -7.22 -8.99
CA GLY A 537 -26.96 -6.01 -8.16
C GLY A 537 -27.35 -4.75 -8.94
N SER A 538 -26.87 -4.61 -10.18
CA SER A 538 -27.22 -3.46 -11.04
C SER A 538 -28.71 -3.45 -11.41
N ALA A 539 -29.30 -4.60 -11.71
CA ALA A 539 -30.74 -4.75 -11.96
C ALA A 539 -31.58 -4.36 -10.73
N ALA A 540 -31.11 -4.73 -9.53
CA ALA A 540 -31.75 -4.37 -8.28
C ALA A 540 -31.69 -2.85 -8.04
N VAL A 541 -30.56 -2.20 -8.30
CA VAL A 541 -30.43 -0.73 -8.22
C VAL A 541 -31.34 -0.03 -9.23
N GLU A 542 -31.39 -0.49 -10.48
CA GLU A 542 -32.30 0.05 -11.50
C GLU A 542 -33.76 -0.06 -11.07
N LYS A 543 -34.17 -1.24 -10.56
CA LYS A 543 -35.52 -1.43 -10.05
C LYS A 543 -35.81 -0.52 -8.86
N ALA A 544 -34.89 -0.41 -7.91
CA ALA A 544 -35.05 0.43 -6.73
C ALA A 544 -35.17 1.92 -7.08
N ALA A 545 -34.45 2.39 -8.10
CA ALA A 545 -34.58 3.75 -8.62
C ALA A 545 -35.95 3.96 -9.31
N ARG A 546 -36.40 3.01 -10.13
CA ARG A 546 -37.72 3.07 -10.77
C ARG A 546 -38.86 3.08 -9.76
N ASP A 547 -38.78 2.24 -8.73
CA ASP A 547 -39.76 2.20 -7.63
C ASP A 547 -39.78 3.53 -6.84
N ALA A 548 -38.67 4.26 -6.81
CA ALA A 548 -38.56 5.61 -6.25
C ALA A 548 -39.03 6.73 -7.20
N GLY A 549 -39.49 6.39 -8.42
CA GLY A 549 -39.98 7.35 -9.41
C GLY A 549 -38.91 7.88 -10.38
N HIS A 550 -37.74 7.24 -10.43
CA HIS A 550 -36.64 7.63 -11.33
C HIS A 550 -36.39 6.56 -12.40
N ASP A 551 -36.73 6.89 -13.65
CA ASP A 551 -36.43 6.02 -14.80
C ASP A 551 -34.98 6.23 -15.25
N VAL A 552 -34.10 5.33 -14.85
CA VAL A 552 -32.65 5.38 -15.11
C VAL A 552 -32.14 3.99 -15.45
N ALA A 553 -31.06 3.95 -16.24
CA ALA A 553 -30.29 2.74 -16.49
C ALA A 553 -29.03 2.74 -15.61
N VAL A 554 -28.62 1.56 -15.15
CA VAL A 554 -27.34 1.34 -14.48
C VAL A 554 -26.40 0.69 -15.51
N PRO A 555 -25.37 1.41 -15.98
CA PRO A 555 -24.39 0.86 -16.90
C PRO A 555 -23.79 -0.46 -16.40
N PHE A 556 -23.81 -1.48 -17.25
CA PHE A 556 -23.21 -2.78 -16.98
C PHE A 556 -22.11 -3.05 -18.01
N MET A 557 -20.92 -3.35 -17.52
CA MET A 557 -19.79 -3.81 -18.33
C MET A 557 -19.60 -5.31 -18.04
N GLY A 558 -19.99 -6.17 -18.98
CA GLY A 558 -19.78 -7.62 -18.90
C GLY A 558 -18.36 -8.06 -19.27
N GLY A 559 -18.13 -9.37 -19.37
CA GLY A 559 -16.85 -9.98 -19.75
C GLY A 559 -16.00 -10.46 -18.57
N ARG A 560 -16.52 -10.48 -17.34
CA ARG A 560 -15.78 -11.02 -16.18
C ARG A 560 -15.63 -12.54 -16.30
N GLY A 561 -14.53 -13.07 -15.79
CA GLY A 561 -14.29 -14.51 -15.70
C GLY A 561 -14.67 -15.10 -14.34
N ASP A 562 -14.71 -16.43 -14.25
CA ASP A 562 -14.85 -17.19 -13.01
C ASP A 562 -13.49 -17.81 -12.64
N ALA A 563 -12.92 -17.43 -11.49
CA ALA A 563 -11.68 -18.01 -10.98
C ALA A 563 -11.93 -19.41 -10.41
N THR A 564 -10.86 -20.17 -10.24
CA THR A 564 -10.91 -21.48 -9.58
C THR A 564 -10.28 -21.40 -8.19
N GLN A 565 -10.57 -22.40 -7.34
CA GLN A 565 -9.92 -22.50 -6.04
C GLN A 565 -8.40 -22.68 -6.17
N GLU A 566 -7.93 -23.37 -7.22
CA GLU A 566 -6.49 -23.55 -7.51
C GLU A 566 -5.78 -22.21 -7.76
N TRP A 567 -6.49 -21.22 -8.33
CA TRP A 567 -6.00 -19.85 -8.53
C TRP A 567 -6.39 -18.88 -7.40
N THR A 568 -6.79 -19.41 -6.24
CA THR A 568 -7.22 -18.62 -5.07
C THR A 568 -6.54 -19.16 -3.81
N GLU A 569 -5.42 -18.54 -3.46
CA GLU A 569 -4.62 -18.92 -2.29
C GLU A 569 -5.29 -18.46 -1.00
N VAL A 570 -5.76 -19.44 -0.20
CA VAL A 570 -6.56 -19.18 1.00
C VAL A 570 -5.83 -18.28 2.00
N GLU A 571 -4.56 -18.54 2.27
CA GLU A 571 -3.75 -17.77 3.23
C GLU A 571 -3.58 -16.31 2.78
N SER A 572 -3.41 -16.07 1.48
CA SER A 572 -3.24 -14.73 0.92
C SER A 572 -4.54 -13.93 0.96
N PHE A 573 -5.69 -14.56 0.70
CA PHE A 573 -7.00 -13.89 0.78
C PHE A 573 -7.50 -13.74 2.21
N ALA A 574 -7.01 -14.52 3.19
CA ALA A 574 -7.39 -14.37 4.60
C ALA A 574 -7.08 -12.96 5.13
N TRP A 575 -5.97 -12.34 4.69
CA TRP A 575 -5.61 -10.96 5.02
C TRP A 575 -6.58 -9.90 4.49
N MET A 576 -7.45 -10.27 3.55
CA MET A 576 -8.41 -9.37 2.93
C MET A 576 -9.80 -9.43 3.59
N GLU A 577 -10.01 -10.29 4.59
CA GLU A 577 -11.27 -10.34 5.35
C GLU A 577 -11.49 -8.99 6.06
N PRO A 578 -12.57 -8.25 5.73
CA PRO A 578 -12.85 -6.98 6.40
C PRO A 578 -13.12 -7.18 7.89
N GLN A 579 -12.38 -6.45 8.73
CA GLN A 579 -12.66 -6.40 10.17
C GLN A 579 -13.82 -5.44 10.49
N ALA A 580 -14.03 -4.45 9.62
CA ALA A 580 -15.18 -3.56 9.60
C ALA A 580 -15.62 -3.31 8.15
N ASP A 581 -16.91 -3.10 7.95
CA ASP A 581 -17.49 -2.67 6.68
C ASP A 581 -18.65 -1.69 6.95
N GLY A 582 -18.31 -0.40 7.04
CA GLY A 582 -19.30 0.65 7.31
C GLY A 582 -20.38 0.77 6.22
N PHE A 583 -20.11 0.32 4.99
CA PHE A 583 -21.12 0.30 3.93
C PHE A 583 -22.21 -0.74 4.19
N ARG A 584 -21.88 -1.85 4.87
CA ARG A 584 -22.82 -2.86 5.35
C ARG A 584 -23.15 -2.76 6.84
N ASN A 585 -22.73 -1.69 7.53
CA ASN A 585 -22.90 -1.51 8.98
C ASN A 585 -22.38 -2.69 9.80
N TYR A 586 -21.19 -3.19 9.45
CA TYR A 586 -20.56 -4.36 10.09
C TYR A 586 -19.31 -3.97 10.86
N LEU A 587 -19.18 -4.51 12.08
CA LEU A 587 -17.99 -4.44 12.90
C LEU A 587 -17.78 -5.82 13.55
N LYS A 588 -16.67 -6.50 13.20
CA LYS A 588 -16.40 -7.87 13.70
C LYS A 588 -16.18 -7.90 15.20
N THR A 589 -15.42 -6.92 15.69
CA THR A 589 -15.12 -6.71 17.11
C THR A 589 -14.77 -5.25 17.34
N ARG A 590 -14.73 -4.83 18.59
CA ARG A 590 -14.28 -3.48 18.95
C ARG A 590 -12.80 -3.29 18.55
N HIS A 591 -12.51 -2.17 17.89
CA HIS A 591 -11.16 -1.79 17.52
C HIS A 591 -10.66 -0.60 18.36
N PRO A 592 -9.33 -0.42 18.49
CA PRO A 592 -8.74 0.78 19.07
C PRO A 592 -8.91 2.02 18.18
N VAL A 593 -9.23 1.81 16.89
CA VAL A 593 -9.55 2.84 15.91
C VAL A 593 -11.07 3.01 15.85
N LYS A 594 -11.56 4.25 15.76
CA LYS A 594 -12.99 4.55 15.67
C LYS A 594 -13.60 3.97 14.38
N THR A 595 -14.82 3.48 14.45
CA THR A 595 -15.49 2.80 13.33
C THR A 595 -15.62 3.68 12.08
N GLU A 596 -15.85 4.99 12.22
CA GLU A 596 -15.88 5.94 11.11
C GLU A 596 -14.52 6.17 10.42
N GLU A 597 -13.42 5.96 11.12
CA GLU A 597 -12.07 6.01 10.52
C GLU A 597 -11.80 4.75 9.70
N LEU A 598 -12.30 3.58 10.14
CA LEU A 598 -12.26 2.34 9.35
C LEU A 598 -13.11 2.43 8.08
N LEU A 599 -14.26 3.13 8.12
CA LEU A 599 -15.05 3.45 6.93
C LEU A 599 -14.25 4.33 5.95
N LEU A 600 -13.57 5.35 6.45
CA LEU A 600 -12.71 6.22 5.66
C LEU A 600 -11.57 5.45 4.99
N ASP A 601 -10.89 4.60 5.75
CA ASP A 601 -9.82 3.74 5.26
C ASP A 601 -10.32 2.84 4.13
N LYS A 602 -11.47 2.18 4.33
CA LYS A 602 -12.10 1.34 3.32
C LYS A 602 -12.48 2.14 2.06
N ALA A 603 -13.01 3.35 2.22
CA ALA A 603 -13.33 4.22 1.11
C ALA A 603 -12.08 4.64 0.31
N SER A 604 -10.95 4.90 0.98
CA SER A 604 -9.67 5.17 0.31
C SER A 604 -9.20 3.97 -0.50
N LEU A 605 -9.28 2.75 0.06
CA LEU A 605 -8.92 1.52 -0.66
C LEU A 605 -9.79 1.31 -1.90
N LEU A 606 -11.07 1.68 -1.86
CA LEU A 606 -11.97 1.64 -3.04
C LEU A 606 -11.76 2.82 -4.01
N GLY A 607 -10.85 3.75 -3.71
CA GLY A 607 -10.58 4.93 -4.53
C GLY A 607 -11.73 5.94 -4.55
N LEU A 608 -12.55 5.95 -3.51
CA LEU A 608 -13.70 6.85 -3.40
C LEU A 608 -13.29 8.22 -2.88
N SER A 609 -13.93 9.26 -3.40
CA SER A 609 -13.96 10.58 -2.80
C SER A 609 -14.98 10.66 -1.66
N ALA A 610 -14.89 11.67 -0.80
CA ALA A 610 -15.85 11.87 0.29
C ALA A 610 -17.33 11.94 -0.20
N PRO A 611 -17.67 12.64 -1.31
CA PRO A 611 -19.03 12.60 -1.86
C PRO A 611 -19.48 11.24 -2.38
N GLU A 612 -18.59 10.45 -3.01
CA GLU A 612 -18.92 9.11 -3.50
C GLU A 612 -19.15 8.14 -2.33
N MET A 613 -18.30 8.18 -1.30
CA MET A 613 -18.51 7.44 -0.06
C MET A 613 -19.85 7.80 0.58
N THR A 614 -20.17 9.10 0.65
CA THR A 614 -21.40 9.61 1.25
C THR A 614 -22.63 9.02 0.56
N VAL A 615 -22.76 9.16 -0.77
CA VAL A 615 -23.93 8.62 -1.48
C VAL A 615 -24.03 7.11 -1.37
N LEU A 616 -22.90 6.39 -1.41
CA LEU A 616 -22.89 4.94 -1.28
C LEU A 616 -23.40 4.49 0.07
N VAL A 617 -22.96 5.10 1.18
CA VAL A 617 -23.50 4.78 2.52
C VAL A 617 -25.00 5.04 2.56
N GLY A 618 -25.46 6.24 2.18
CA GLY A 618 -26.88 6.58 2.23
C GLY A 618 -27.76 5.66 1.36
N GLY A 619 -27.29 5.32 0.16
CA GLY A 619 -28.01 4.42 -0.74
C GLY A 619 -28.04 2.98 -0.26
N LEU A 620 -26.91 2.44 0.21
CA LEU A 620 -26.86 1.06 0.72
C LEU A 620 -27.74 0.88 1.97
N ARG A 621 -27.89 1.91 2.81
CA ARG A 621 -28.85 1.90 3.92
C ARG A 621 -30.29 1.77 3.44
N VAL A 622 -30.75 2.63 2.53
CA VAL A 622 -32.15 2.59 2.06
C VAL A 622 -32.46 1.35 1.22
N LEU A 623 -31.45 0.78 0.55
CA LEU A 623 -31.57 -0.47 -0.21
C LEU A 623 -31.64 -1.72 0.69
N GLY A 624 -31.34 -1.59 1.99
CA GLY A 624 -31.33 -2.71 2.93
C GLY A 624 -30.11 -3.63 2.77
N ALA A 625 -28.93 -3.06 2.54
CA ALA A 625 -27.70 -3.82 2.33
C ALA A 625 -26.90 -4.10 3.63
N ASN A 626 -27.47 -3.81 4.81
CA ASN A 626 -26.81 -4.05 6.09
C ASN A 626 -26.59 -5.54 6.37
N PHE A 627 -25.45 -5.87 6.98
CA PHE A 627 -25.16 -7.19 7.54
C PHE A 627 -26.27 -7.60 8.52
N GLY A 628 -26.74 -8.85 8.44
CA GLY A 628 -27.79 -9.37 9.33
C GLY A 628 -29.16 -8.71 9.18
N ASP A 629 -29.37 -7.93 8.11
CA ASP A 629 -30.55 -7.07 7.93
C ASP A 629 -30.76 -6.07 9.08
N ALA A 630 -29.67 -5.69 9.75
CA ALA A 630 -29.68 -4.86 10.95
C ALA A 630 -30.37 -3.50 10.72
N PRO A 631 -31.20 -3.01 11.66
CA PRO A 631 -32.00 -1.79 11.48
C PRO A 631 -31.18 -0.50 11.54
N GLU A 632 -29.93 -0.53 12.03
CA GLU A 632 -29.09 0.64 12.23
C GLU A 632 -28.80 1.37 10.91
N GLY A 633 -29.11 2.67 10.88
CA GLY A 633 -28.91 3.54 9.74
C GLY A 633 -29.95 3.38 8.63
N VAL A 634 -30.92 2.45 8.75
CA VAL A 634 -32.04 2.33 7.79
C VAL A 634 -33.07 3.40 8.07
N LEU A 635 -32.71 4.66 7.81
CA LEU A 635 -33.54 5.84 8.10
C LEU A 635 -34.55 6.07 6.96
N THR A 636 -35.43 5.10 6.73
CA THR A 636 -36.48 5.16 5.70
C THR A 636 -37.61 4.18 6.01
N ASP A 637 -38.85 4.57 5.68
CA ASP A 637 -40.02 3.66 5.67
C ASP A 637 -40.23 2.97 4.31
N ARG A 638 -39.36 3.26 3.33
CA ARG A 638 -39.46 2.78 1.94
C ARG A 638 -38.27 1.88 1.57
N LYS A 639 -37.84 1.04 2.52
CA LYS A 639 -36.72 0.11 2.35
C LYS A 639 -36.82 -0.66 1.02
N GLY A 640 -35.73 -0.67 0.26
CA GLY A 640 -35.66 -1.25 -1.09
C GLY A 640 -35.92 -0.26 -2.24
N GLN A 641 -36.28 0.99 -1.94
CA GLN A 641 -36.32 2.09 -2.92
C GLN A 641 -35.06 2.96 -2.81
N LEU A 642 -34.50 3.39 -3.94
CA LEU A 642 -33.30 4.24 -3.95
C LEU A 642 -33.69 5.71 -3.77
N THR A 643 -33.76 6.15 -2.52
CA THR A 643 -34.18 7.50 -2.12
C THR A 643 -33.10 8.18 -1.28
N ASN A 644 -33.13 9.50 -1.20
CA ASN A 644 -32.25 10.28 -0.31
C ASN A 644 -32.76 10.31 1.15
N ASP A 645 -33.70 9.44 1.53
CA ASP A 645 -34.36 9.43 2.85
C ASP A 645 -33.36 9.34 4.00
N PHE A 646 -32.23 8.62 3.82
CA PHE A 646 -31.16 8.56 4.81
C PHE A 646 -30.72 9.95 5.27
N PHE A 647 -30.41 10.85 4.34
CA PHE A 647 -29.91 12.19 4.67
C PHE A 647 -31.01 13.11 5.19
N VAL A 648 -32.21 13.02 4.61
CA VAL A 648 -33.38 13.79 5.06
C VAL A 648 -33.69 13.48 6.52
N ASN A 649 -33.72 12.19 6.89
CA ASN A 649 -34.05 11.76 8.24
C ASN A 649 -32.88 11.91 9.22
N LEU A 650 -31.63 11.78 8.77
CA LEU A 650 -30.45 12.03 9.61
C LEU A 650 -30.38 13.49 10.06
N LEU A 651 -30.72 14.41 9.17
CA LEU A 651 -30.66 15.86 9.41
C LEU A 651 -31.99 16.46 9.90
N ASP A 652 -33.00 15.63 10.15
CA ASP A 652 -34.29 16.04 10.69
C ASP A 652 -34.13 16.67 12.09
N ASN A 653 -34.46 17.96 12.20
CA ASN A 653 -34.39 18.69 13.46
C ASN A 653 -35.35 18.15 14.52
N GLU A 654 -36.41 17.42 14.16
CA GLU A 654 -37.33 16.81 15.13
C GLU A 654 -36.78 15.52 15.75
N THR A 655 -35.62 15.04 15.27
CA THR A 655 -34.91 13.89 15.83
C THR A 655 -33.74 14.38 16.70
N PHE A 656 -33.53 13.73 17.85
CA PHE A 656 -32.30 13.86 18.63
C PHE A 656 -31.73 12.49 18.96
N TRP A 657 -30.40 12.38 19.06
CA TRP A 657 -29.69 11.12 19.18
C TRP A 657 -29.12 10.96 20.59
N ASP A 658 -29.44 9.84 21.24
CA ASP A 658 -28.85 9.42 22.52
C ASP A 658 -27.98 8.17 22.30
N LEU A 659 -26.87 8.12 23.01
CA LEU A 659 -25.97 6.97 23.01
C LEU A 659 -26.57 5.82 23.82
N VAL A 660 -26.55 4.60 23.28
CA VAL A 660 -27.08 3.40 23.96
C VAL A 660 -26.14 2.96 25.08
N ASP A 661 -24.84 2.90 24.79
CA ASP A 661 -23.82 2.51 25.76
C ASP A 661 -22.58 3.40 25.65
N THR A 662 -22.32 4.15 26.71
CA THR A 662 -21.11 4.99 26.89
C THR A 662 -19.81 4.20 26.92
N SER A 663 -19.85 2.90 27.18
CA SER A 663 -18.66 2.06 27.24
C SER A 663 -18.17 1.64 25.86
N SER A 664 -19.07 1.53 24.88
CA SER A 664 -18.76 1.20 23.48
C SER A 664 -18.73 2.42 22.57
N ASP A 665 -19.64 3.39 22.77
CA ASP A 665 -19.87 4.55 21.89
C ASP A 665 -20.19 4.17 20.42
N GLU A 666 -20.77 2.98 20.20
CA GLU A 666 -21.01 2.43 18.86
C GLU A 666 -22.46 2.58 18.35
N GLU A 667 -23.45 2.43 19.24
CA GLU A 667 -24.87 2.39 18.88
C GLU A 667 -25.67 3.55 19.47
N PHE A 668 -26.58 4.11 18.67
CA PHE A 668 -27.35 5.30 19.00
C PHE A 668 -28.83 5.10 18.70
N ILE A 669 -29.69 5.70 19.53
CA ILE A 669 -31.13 5.75 19.32
C ILE A 669 -31.55 7.18 19.00
N GLY A 670 -32.24 7.35 17.88
CA GLY A 670 -32.87 8.59 17.46
C GLY A 670 -34.30 8.67 18.00
N TYR A 671 -34.58 9.68 18.82
CA TYR A 671 -35.87 9.92 19.45
C TYR A 671 -36.57 11.15 18.86
N ASP A 672 -37.91 11.15 18.83
CA ASP A 672 -38.67 12.37 18.58
C ASP A 672 -38.47 13.40 19.71
N ARG A 673 -38.31 14.69 19.38
CA ARG A 673 -38.13 15.74 20.40
C ARG A 673 -39.39 15.98 21.23
N GLY A 674 -40.56 15.77 20.64
CA GLY A 674 -41.86 16.04 21.26
C GLY A 674 -42.31 15.03 22.31
N GLY A 675 -41.77 13.80 22.33
CA GLY A 675 -42.25 12.72 23.20
C GLY A 675 -41.21 11.69 23.65
N ARG A 676 -39.97 11.74 23.15
CA ARG A 676 -38.94 10.70 23.32
C ARG A 676 -39.37 9.31 22.84
N HIS A 677 -40.15 9.24 21.77
CA HIS A 677 -40.47 7.97 21.08
C HIS A 677 -39.32 7.59 20.16
N GLU A 678 -38.88 6.33 20.22
CA GLU A 678 -37.83 5.80 19.34
C GLU A 678 -38.32 5.86 17.89
N LYS A 679 -37.59 6.61 17.04
CA LYS A 679 -37.82 6.69 15.60
C LYS A 679 -36.82 5.82 14.84
N TRP A 680 -35.54 5.91 15.22
CA TRP A 680 -34.44 5.36 14.43
C TRP A 680 -33.35 4.74 15.31
N ARG A 681 -32.55 3.86 14.70
CA ARG A 681 -31.28 3.37 15.25
C ARG A 681 -30.16 3.70 14.28
N ALA A 682 -28.95 3.87 14.78
CA ALA A 682 -27.78 4.22 13.98
C ALA A 682 -26.49 3.76 14.67
N THR A 683 -25.43 3.62 13.89
CA THR A 683 -24.07 3.48 14.42
C THR A 683 -23.23 4.73 14.16
N ARG A 684 -21.98 4.72 14.63
CA ARG A 684 -20.99 5.76 14.30
C ARG A 684 -20.86 6.01 12.80
N THR A 685 -20.94 4.95 11.99
CA THR A 685 -20.81 5.05 10.53
C THR A 685 -21.97 5.80 9.88
N ASP A 686 -23.11 5.89 10.57
CA ASP A 686 -24.28 6.62 10.11
C ASP A 686 -24.24 8.06 10.60
N LEU A 687 -24.02 8.26 11.91
CA LEU A 687 -24.09 9.58 12.54
C LEU A 687 -22.92 10.49 12.19
N ILE A 688 -21.79 9.94 11.72
CA ILE A 688 -20.64 10.76 11.33
C ILE A 688 -20.99 11.76 10.22
N PHE A 689 -21.92 11.42 9.33
CA PHE A 689 -22.44 12.31 8.28
C PHE A 689 -23.32 13.45 8.83
N GLY A 690 -23.78 13.37 10.07
CA GLY A 690 -24.46 14.46 10.77
C GLY A 690 -23.53 15.30 11.66
N SER A 691 -22.31 14.81 11.92
CA SER A 691 -21.39 15.33 12.95
C SER A 691 -20.13 15.98 12.38
N ASN A 692 -19.38 15.28 11.50
CA ASN A 692 -18.20 15.85 10.87
C ASN A 692 -18.60 16.98 9.92
N SER A 693 -17.99 18.17 10.05
CA SER A 693 -18.44 19.36 9.30
C SER A 693 -18.36 19.22 7.77
N GLN A 694 -17.36 18.50 7.24
CA GLN A 694 -17.22 18.30 5.79
C GLN A 694 -18.20 17.26 5.25
N LEU A 695 -18.37 16.14 5.96
CA LEU A 695 -19.35 15.12 5.60
C LEU A 695 -20.78 15.62 5.75
N ARG A 696 -21.04 16.43 6.79
CA ARG A 696 -22.33 17.09 6.99
C ARG A 696 -22.67 18.04 5.86
N ALA A 697 -21.74 18.90 5.44
CA ALA A 697 -21.97 19.78 4.29
C ALA A 697 -22.28 18.98 3.01
N THR A 698 -21.68 17.80 2.85
CA THR A 698 -21.98 16.89 1.73
C THR A 698 -23.36 16.24 1.87
N ALA A 699 -23.74 15.81 3.08
CA ALA A 699 -25.05 15.24 3.40
C ALA A 699 -26.18 16.24 3.21
N GLU A 700 -25.96 17.52 3.57
CA GLU A 700 -26.90 18.62 3.38
C GLU A 700 -27.29 18.76 1.91
N VAL A 701 -26.33 18.70 0.98
CA VAL A 701 -26.61 18.72 -0.47
C VAL A 701 -27.55 17.58 -0.87
N TYR A 702 -27.38 16.36 -0.36
CA TYR A 702 -28.26 15.25 -0.72
C TYR A 702 -29.60 15.26 0.03
N ALA A 703 -29.72 16.00 1.13
CA ALA A 703 -30.98 16.20 1.86
C ALA A 703 -31.84 17.34 1.28
N GLU A 704 -31.30 18.19 0.41
CA GLU A 704 -32.04 19.30 -0.19
C GLU A 704 -33.25 18.83 -1.02
N ASN A 705 -34.37 19.55 -0.90
CA ASN A 705 -35.56 19.33 -1.71
C ASN A 705 -35.23 19.54 -3.21
N GLY A 706 -35.55 18.56 -4.06
CA GLY A 706 -35.22 18.59 -5.49
C GLY A 706 -33.91 17.90 -5.86
N HIS A 707 -33.15 17.38 -4.89
CA HIS A 707 -31.90 16.64 -5.13
C HIS A 707 -32.08 15.11 -5.14
N GLU A 708 -33.31 14.59 -5.14
CA GLU A 708 -33.61 13.15 -5.21
C GLU A 708 -33.00 12.54 -6.49
N GLY A 709 -33.22 13.20 -7.64
CA GLY A 709 -32.64 12.77 -8.91
C GLY A 709 -31.12 12.93 -8.97
N LYS A 710 -30.54 13.90 -8.25
CA LYS A 710 -29.08 14.06 -8.14
C LYS A 710 -28.48 12.90 -7.34
N PHE A 711 -29.07 12.58 -6.20
CA PHE A 711 -28.68 11.47 -5.35
C PHE A 711 -28.68 10.15 -6.12
N VAL A 712 -29.77 9.84 -6.85
CA VAL A 712 -29.86 8.62 -7.67
C VAL A 712 -28.73 8.54 -8.70
N ARG A 713 -28.48 9.61 -9.46
CA ARG A 713 -27.41 9.62 -10.48
C ARG A 713 -26.02 9.45 -9.87
N ASP A 714 -25.74 10.12 -8.76
CA ASP A 714 -24.43 10.07 -8.12
C ASP A 714 -24.20 8.74 -7.39
N PHE A 715 -25.24 8.15 -6.79
CA PHE A 715 -25.19 6.77 -6.28
C PHE A 715 -24.87 5.78 -7.39
N ILE A 716 -25.57 5.85 -8.54
CA ILE A 716 -25.32 4.94 -9.68
C ILE A 716 -23.89 5.10 -10.19
N ARG A 717 -23.39 6.34 -10.30
CA ARG A 717 -22.00 6.60 -10.73
C ARG A 717 -20.99 5.95 -9.79
N ALA A 718 -21.17 6.14 -8.47
CA ALA A 718 -20.29 5.56 -7.47
C ALA A 718 -20.40 4.02 -7.41
N TRP A 719 -21.61 3.47 -7.56
CA TRP A 719 -21.87 2.04 -7.67
C TRP A 719 -21.12 1.42 -8.86
N VAL A 720 -21.29 1.99 -10.06
CA VAL A 720 -20.65 1.53 -11.29
C VAL A 720 -19.12 1.62 -11.17
N LYS A 721 -18.59 2.67 -10.53
CA LYS A 721 -17.16 2.81 -10.24
C LYS A 721 -16.64 1.62 -9.41
N VAL A 722 -17.31 1.27 -8.32
CA VAL A 722 -16.91 0.14 -7.46
C VAL A 722 -17.07 -1.20 -8.18
N MET A 723 -18.18 -1.42 -8.89
CA MET A 723 -18.42 -2.66 -9.63
C MET A 723 -17.39 -2.94 -10.74
N ASN A 724 -16.74 -1.90 -11.25
CA ASN A 724 -15.75 -1.98 -12.33
C ASN A 724 -14.31 -1.70 -11.87
N ALA A 725 -14.06 -1.63 -10.56
CA ALA A 725 -12.76 -1.22 -10.02
C ALA A 725 -11.60 -2.15 -10.41
N ASP A 726 -11.90 -3.41 -10.74
CA ASP A 726 -10.94 -4.45 -11.15
C ASP A 726 -10.99 -4.80 -12.66
N ARG A 727 -11.71 -4.01 -13.47
CA ARG A 727 -11.90 -4.23 -14.91
C ARG A 727 -10.75 -3.71 -15.76
N PHE A 728 -9.52 -4.07 -15.40
CA PHE A 728 -8.29 -3.66 -16.08
C PHE A 728 -8.22 -4.10 -17.55
N ASP A 729 -9.01 -5.11 -17.93
CA ASP A 729 -9.19 -5.59 -19.29
C ASP A 729 -9.88 -4.57 -20.21
N ILE A 730 -10.65 -3.62 -19.65
CA ILE A 730 -11.37 -2.59 -20.40
C ILE A 730 -10.93 -1.16 -20.03
N THR A 731 -10.48 -0.94 -18.79
CA THR A 731 -10.26 0.41 -18.23
C THR A 731 -8.92 1.06 -18.54
N ASN A 732 -8.15 0.59 -19.54
CA ASN A 732 -7.07 1.37 -20.16
C ASN A 732 -7.59 2.56 -21.02
N LYS A 733 -8.76 3.09 -20.68
CA LYS A 733 -9.29 4.36 -21.18
C LYS A 733 -9.92 5.10 -20.01
N PRO A 734 -9.60 6.39 -19.79
CA PRO A 734 -10.28 7.17 -18.78
C PRO A 734 -11.79 7.16 -19.09
N ILE A 735 -12.60 6.77 -18.09
CA ILE A 735 -14.03 7.09 -18.10
C ILE A 735 -14.08 8.61 -18.01
N SER A 736 -14.11 9.28 -19.16
CA SER A 736 -14.28 10.72 -19.20
C SER A 736 -15.57 11.05 -18.44
N SER A 737 -15.52 12.10 -17.63
CA SER A 737 -16.64 12.66 -16.86
C SER A 737 -17.87 13.03 -17.70
N ASN A 738 -17.79 12.89 -19.04
CA ASN A 738 -18.80 13.29 -20.01
C ASN A 738 -19.50 12.13 -20.74
N GLN A 739 -19.30 10.86 -20.38
CA GLN A 739 -20.03 9.73 -21.00
C GLN A 739 -21.18 9.15 -20.15
N ALA A 740 -21.63 9.89 -19.14
CA ALA A 740 -22.83 9.56 -18.36
C ALA A 740 -23.88 10.68 -18.48
N THR A 741 -24.26 11.00 -19.73
CA THR A 741 -25.51 11.74 -20.02
C THR A 741 -26.57 10.79 -20.54
#